data_AF-A0A210PR47-F1
#
_entry.id   AF-A0A210PR47-F1
#
_cell.length_a   1.000
_cell.length_b   1.000
_cell.length_c   1.000
_cell.angle_alpha   90.00
_cell.angle_beta   90.00
_cell.angle_gamma   90.00
#
_symmetry.space_group_name_H-M   'P 1'
#
loop_
_entity.id
_entity.type
_entity.pdbx_description
1 polymer ?
#
loop_
_entity_poly.entity_id
_entity_poly.type
_entity_poly.pdbx_seq_one_letter_code
_entity_poly.pdbx_strand_id
1 'polypeptide(L)'
;MANEKKVSSHLTYQELWDAVRFRDMPQIDAWVSEGLELFDYDRQMTVYHIASQCGTVDFIEELVRRHPTTTHLIMRGSKEGAVTSLHWCCCMTANEKDDSGHSVGILDALCRAAGPGLALYSTGNEDAATWTDWANDDEKLCEYIKWRRQNTAGLPPEIRRLDNRSIHQYIHTFGSMGSESAERYKQAIKGKTETSYCIRLVFLGHEGVGKTTLMLRMTDQDVSKLKPTNQLDVLLNLLIIDRINKQRKLLQPGMEQEVTRQRLRDVIVDSFLSDPSSTTEDGTALGAMTKPPDTPITEGIVNRSSSTFSESPRASLVTPTTPPEVTSPPTTPLTPDTVFNAPPIMTTSAIHTEAAVVMTSGPTEDFGQRGHKTYVSVFDFGGEMMFSNFQHIFLNTNAVILLCFSLHNCFQNDAILDRVYFWLKFLSTFSDANSRYQPPVILVGTHLDMVEESQRTSIRQEVRRKIKSDPQVATAFDRHVVEFVIKNSTVNVRSAYDDLWNLVHEAAVHQSQWGQLLPATWITLERDLMLLKGQGVKVMTLDEVNARARNLVVPLDERDVLAMLEYLHVIRSILSFQLENPNSRIILDPQWLIQAFRMIVTTVKFRQQGLDPELISEYDRTRRLTIPFIDAVWTKGDAEGFMEFRDTILLYLDRLELIVKPLPKEDETCVDYFIVPCLLDEPNPNHIRPLLEQKGTIKSRTLCFEFRERFIPPAVYNKILASCIHRFEVLRLSDQNDNLYLQQGLACFAISVRWNMALHCKDSQIKVTLFSNVVKKVEEGDGYMVRVILETIIQATMKRSHQGHLRFDYYVSDDFQVKNDESMVKVLTTTQVKSMSRRSTDTAVWFTVRKQMAKSSLSVPQSERTLLKRCPTPREVIRIAKYVGNTYTLFFGIIGMNEVRVQQLREQFEHGQRLDFLSVLARITFAWKDEFGNKANFMQVKNAFEFCGLDLTGLFEDITQLKNDRISPEDLGIPASIQNSRPLEEEISDISMIILKAYFIVFVELNITIETIELAEMDRSKALDLIKYLLGQWVETFKDEATIRQLYLALKECKRNYTKLIELVKRRQLV
;
A
#
# COMPACT_ATOMS: atom_id res chain seq x y z
N MET A 1 -67.20 -44.01 28.87
CA MET A 1 -66.37 -44.06 30.10
C MET A 1 -65.56 -42.79 30.15
N ALA A 2 -65.46 -42.14 31.31
CA ALA A 2 -64.49 -41.07 31.49
C ALA A 2 -63.08 -41.68 31.51
N ASN A 3 -62.10 -40.93 31.00
CA ASN A 3 -60.70 -41.18 31.30
C ASN A 3 -60.06 -39.82 31.49
N GLU A 4 -60.09 -39.33 32.73
CA GLU A 4 -59.42 -38.09 33.11
C GLU A 4 -57.92 -38.31 32.92
N LYS A 5 -57.36 -37.76 31.84
CA LYS A 5 -55.94 -37.43 31.85
C LYS A 5 -55.76 -36.38 32.94
N LYS A 6 -55.29 -36.81 34.11
CA LYS A 6 -54.61 -35.90 35.05
C LYS A 6 -53.60 -35.11 34.22
N VAL A 7 -53.78 -33.80 34.15
CA VAL A 7 -52.70 -32.89 33.78
C VAL A 7 -51.60 -33.11 34.82
N SER A 8 -50.37 -33.38 34.38
CA SER A 8 -49.25 -33.43 35.32
C SER A 8 -49.06 -32.02 35.86
N SER A 9 -49.19 -31.83 37.16
CA SER A 9 -48.91 -30.56 37.84
C SER A 9 -47.41 -30.24 37.94
N HIS A 10 -46.56 -31.05 37.29
CA HIS A 10 -45.11 -31.03 37.38
C HIS A 10 -44.51 -31.36 36.00
N LEU A 11 -43.44 -30.65 35.64
CA LEU A 11 -42.63 -30.93 34.46
C LEU A 11 -41.76 -32.17 34.71
N THR A 12 -41.51 -32.97 33.67
CA THR A 12 -40.55 -34.07 33.73
C THR A 12 -39.13 -33.62 33.39
N TYR A 13 -38.14 -34.41 33.80
CA TYR A 13 -36.74 -34.21 33.38
C TYR A 13 -36.58 -34.02 31.87
N GLN A 14 -37.27 -34.83 31.06
CA GLN A 14 -37.06 -34.85 29.61
C GLN A 14 -37.56 -33.57 28.94
N GLU A 15 -38.71 -33.05 29.39
CA GLU A 15 -39.28 -31.80 28.90
C GLU A 15 -38.34 -30.62 29.22
N LEU A 16 -37.90 -30.50 30.48
CA LEU A 16 -36.92 -29.48 30.87
C LEU A 16 -35.56 -29.65 30.17
N TRP A 17 -35.10 -30.89 29.98
CA TRP A 17 -33.84 -31.19 29.29
C TRP A 17 -33.86 -30.74 27.84
N ASP A 18 -34.89 -31.12 27.09
CA ASP A 18 -34.97 -30.75 25.67
C ASP A 18 -35.25 -29.24 25.50
N ALA A 19 -36.06 -28.62 26.36
CA ALA A 19 -36.28 -27.17 26.32
C ALA A 19 -34.99 -26.37 26.56
N VAL A 20 -34.16 -26.75 27.55
CA VAL A 20 -32.85 -26.10 27.77
C VAL A 20 -31.88 -26.38 26.62
N ARG A 21 -31.77 -27.64 26.20
CA ARG A 21 -30.83 -28.10 25.17
C ARG A 21 -31.09 -27.46 23.80
N PHE A 22 -32.36 -27.31 23.41
CA PHE A 22 -32.76 -26.64 22.18
C PHE A 22 -33.02 -25.13 22.36
N ARG A 23 -32.86 -24.61 23.59
CA ARG A 23 -33.04 -23.20 24.00
C ARG A 23 -34.44 -22.66 23.69
N ASP A 24 -35.46 -23.49 23.90
CA ASP A 24 -36.87 -23.18 23.66
C ASP A 24 -37.44 -22.27 24.76
N MET A 25 -37.04 -21.00 24.72
CA MET A 25 -37.59 -19.96 25.58
C MET A 25 -39.12 -19.81 25.41
N PRO A 26 -39.73 -19.89 24.21
CA PRO A 26 -41.20 -19.88 24.08
C PRO A 26 -41.91 -20.97 24.91
N GLN A 27 -41.39 -22.20 24.93
CA GLN A 27 -41.98 -23.28 25.73
C GLN A 27 -41.80 -23.06 27.24
N ILE A 28 -40.69 -22.45 27.65
CA ILE A 28 -40.45 -22.05 29.04
C ILE A 28 -41.35 -20.87 29.46
N ASP A 29 -41.50 -19.87 28.59
CA ASP A 29 -42.42 -18.73 28.79
C ASP A 29 -43.86 -19.23 29.00
N ALA A 30 -44.29 -20.23 28.22
CA ALA A 30 -45.59 -20.88 28.37
C ALA A 30 -45.74 -21.54 29.75
N TRP A 31 -44.80 -22.40 30.16
CA TRP A 31 -44.83 -23.08 31.46
C TRP A 31 -44.87 -22.10 32.65
N VAL A 32 -44.07 -21.04 32.63
CA VAL A 32 -44.09 -20.03 33.69
C VAL A 32 -45.42 -19.26 33.69
N SER A 33 -46.03 -19.00 32.53
CA SER A 33 -47.36 -18.37 32.42
C SER A 33 -48.50 -19.28 32.93
N GLU A 34 -48.34 -20.59 32.81
CA GLU A 34 -49.24 -21.61 33.38
C GLU A 34 -49.03 -21.82 34.90
N GLY A 35 -48.05 -21.14 35.50
CA GLY A 35 -47.71 -21.26 36.91
C GLY A 35 -46.92 -22.52 37.27
N LEU A 36 -46.38 -23.23 36.28
CA LEU A 36 -45.52 -24.39 36.50
C LEU A 36 -44.14 -23.95 36.99
N GLU A 37 -43.68 -24.58 38.07
CA GLU A 37 -42.32 -24.40 38.57
C GLU A 37 -41.32 -25.14 37.66
N LEU A 38 -40.22 -24.47 37.29
CA LEU A 38 -39.18 -25.01 36.41
C LEU A 38 -38.25 -26.00 37.14
N PHE A 39 -38.85 -27.06 37.70
CA PHE A 39 -38.23 -28.10 38.52
C PHE A 39 -38.88 -29.45 38.21
N ASP A 40 -38.05 -30.43 37.81
CA ASP A 40 -38.46 -31.81 37.71
C ASP A 40 -38.57 -32.42 39.12
N TYR A 41 -39.78 -32.82 39.52
CA TYR A 41 -40.03 -33.40 40.84
C TYR A 41 -39.52 -34.85 40.97
N ASP A 42 -39.31 -35.57 39.86
CA ASP A 42 -38.89 -36.97 39.88
C ASP A 42 -37.39 -37.14 40.13
N ARG A 43 -36.52 -36.38 39.45
CA ARG A 43 -35.06 -36.34 39.74
C ARG A 43 -34.66 -35.20 40.67
N GLN A 44 -35.56 -34.27 40.97
CA GLN A 44 -35.31 -33.06 41.74
C GLN A 44 -34.18 -32.21 41.16
N MET A 45 -34.33 -31.88 39.87
CA MET A 45 -33.43 -30.99 39.13
C MET A 45 -34.18 -29.74 38.66
N THR A 46 -33.67 -28.57 39.00
CA THR A 46 -34.18 -27.30 38.44
C THR A 46 -33.66 -27.09 37.03
N VAL A 47 -34.33 -26.22 36.26
CA VAL A 47 -33.86 -25.73 34.96
C VAL A 47 -32.40 -25.25 35.01
N TYR A 48 -31.93 -24.71 36.14
CA TYR A 48 -30.55 -24.27 36.33
C TYR A 48 -29.54 -25.41 36.53
N HIS A 49 -29.93 -26.56 37.10
CA HIS A 49 -29.07 -27.76 37.13
C HIS A 49 -28.87 -28.30 35.71
N ILE A 50 -29.93 -28.32 34.91
CA ILE A 50 -29.90 -28.75 33.50
C ILE A 50 -29.09 -27.74 32.66
N ALA A 51 -29.29 -26.43 32.86
CA ALA A 51 -28.50 -25.39 32.20
C ALA A 51 -27.01 -25.43 32.59
N SER A 52 -26.68 -25.89 33.80
CA SER A 52 -25.30 -26.17 34.23
C SER A 52 -24.64 -27.35 33.52
N GLN A 53 -25.42 -28.19 32.81
CA GLN A 53 -24.94 -29.40 32.13
C GLN A 53 -25.03 -29.31 30.59
N CYS A 54 -25.98 -28.54 30.04
CA CYS A 54 -26.16 -28.41 28.58
C CYS A 54 -26.65 -27.04 28.09
N GLY A 55 -26.76 -26.04 28.97
CA GLY A 55 -27.17 -24.68 28.61
C GLY A 55 -26.03 -23.81 28.11
N THR A 56 -26.30 -22.51 27.95
CA THR A 56 -25.27 -21.49 27.72
C THR A 56 -25.48 -20.28 28.62
N VAL A 57 -24.44 -19.46 28.74
CA VAL A 57 -24.44 -18.16 29.41
C VAL A 57 -25.59 -17.26 28.92
N ASP A 58 -25.78 -17.14 27.60
CA ASP A 58 -26.90 -16.37 27.03
C ASP A 58 -28.27 -16.93 27.39
N PHE A 59 -28.42 -18.27 27.45
CA PHE A 59 -29.67 -18.90 27.84
C PHE A 59 -30.00 -18.63 29.32
N ILE A 60 -29.02 -18.73 30.22
CA ILE A 60 -29.21 -18.43 31.64
C ILE A 60 -29.53 -16.94 31.85
N GLU A 61 -28.85 -16.04 31.13
CA GLU A 61 -29.13 -14.60 31.16
C GLU A 61 -30.54 -14.28 30.64
N GLU A 62 -30.95 -14.86 29.51
CA GLU A 62 -32.28 -14.63 28.93
C GLU A 62 -33.41 -15.21 29.81
N LEU A 63 -33.20 -16.39 30.40
CA LEU A 63 -34.09 -17.00 31.38
C LEU A 63 -34.28 -16.11 32.61
N VAL A 64 -33.19 -15.61 33.20
CA VAL A 64 -33.21 -14.72 34.37
C VAL A 64 -33.82 -13.35 34.02
N ARG A 65 -33.61 -12.86 32.79
CA ARG A 65 -34.15 -11.59 32.29
C ARG A 65 -35.66 -11.65 32.02
N ARG A 66 -36.18 -12.77 31.50
CA ARG A 66 -37.64 -12.98 31.30
C ARG A 66 -38.35 -13.33 32.60
N HIS A 67 -37.76 -14.24 33.38
CA HIS A 67 -38.39 -14.87 34.56
C HIS A 67 -37.55 -14.68 35.83
N PRO A 68 -37.31 -13.44 36.30
CA PRO A 68 -36.44 -13.18 37.45
C PRO A 68 -36.94 -13.82 38.75
N THR A 69 -38.24 -14.14 38.84
CA THR A 69 -38.86 -14.93 39.92
C THR A 69 -38.27 -16.34 40.05
N THR A 70 -37.74 -16.93 38.97
CA THR A 70 -37.18 -18.29 38.97
C THR A 70 -35.79 -18.37 39.61
N THR A 71 -35.08 -17.25 39.81
CA THR A 71 -33.70 -17.21 40.36
C THR A 71 -33.52 -17.95 41.68
N HIS A 72 -34.55 -18.03 42.52
CA HIS A 72 -34.52 -18.80 43.78
C HIS A 72 -34.23 -20.30 43.56
N LEU A 73 -34.54 -20.85 42.38
CA LEU A 73 -34.26 -22.22 41.96
C LEU A 73 -32.77 -22.52 41.72
N ILE A 74 -31.89 -21.51 41.70
CA ILE A 74 -30.43 -21.70 41.63
C ILE A 74 -29.91 -22.31 42.95
N MET A 75 -30.54 -21.95 44.07
CA MET A 75 -30.17 -22.37 45.43
C MET A 75 -31.05 -23.49 46.00
N ARG A 76 -32.05 -23.96 45.26
CA ARG A 76 -32.83 -25.14 45.63
C ARG A 76 -31.97 -26.39 45.45
N GLY A 77 -31.83 -27.19 46.50
CA GLY A 77 -31.11 -28.47 46.46
C GLY A 77 -31.86 -29.56 45.70
N SER A 78 -31.13 -30.58 45.25
CA SER A 78 -31.69 -31.82 44.70
C SER A 78 -32.19 -32.78 45.80
N LYS A 79 -32.44 -34.06 45.46
CA LYS A 79 -33.33 -34.98 46.21
C LYS A 79 -32.93 -35.33 47.65
N GLU A 80 -31.72 -34.96 48.08
CA GLU A 80 -31.21 -35.14 49.45
C GLU A 80 -30.76 -33.80 50.09
N GLY A 81 -31.14 -32.66 49.51
CA GLY A 81 -30.89 -31.31 50.02
C GLY A 81 -29.46 -30.77 49.86
N ALA A 82 -28.47 -31.63 49.58
CA ALA A 82 -27.05 -31.28 49.63
C ALA A 82 -26.50 -30.47 48.44
N VAL A 83 -27.03 -30.67 47.22
CA VAL A 83 -26.42 -30.14 45.98
C VAL A 83 -27.34 -29.14 45.29
N THR A 84 -26.88 -27.89 45.17
CA THR A 84 -27.53 -26.77 44.44
C THR A 84 -27.02 -26.68 43.00
N SER A 85 -27.62 -25.80 42.17
CA SER A 85 -27.13 -25.60 40.79
C SER A 85 -25.71 -25.04 40.74
N LEU A 86 -25.31 -24.20 41.70
CA LEU A 86 -23.92 -23.72 41.82
C LEU A 86 -22.95 -24.86 42.13
N HIS A 87 -23.30 -25.74 43.08
CA HIS A 87 -22.49 -26.91 43.43
C HIS A 87 -22.42 -27.89 42.24
N TRP A 88 -23.55 -28.18 41.59
CA TRP A 88 -23.62 -29.02 40.40
C TRP A 88 -22.75 -28.47 39.25
N CYS A 89 -22.77 -27.16 39.01
CA CYS A 89 -21.92 -26.51 38.03
C CYS A 89 -20.42 -26.64 38.37
N CYS A 90 -20.03 -26.46 39.63
CA CYS A 90 -18.66 -26.70 40.09
C CYS A 90 -18.22 -28.16 39.86
N CYS A 91 -19.08 -29.13 40.15
CA CYS A 91 -18.82 -30.55 39.89
C CYS A 91 -18.72 -30.86 38.38
N MET A 92 -19.45 -30.15 37.52
CA MET A 92 -19.27 -30.24 36.07
C MET A 92 -17.91 -29.69 35.64
N THR A 93 -17.52 -28.50 36.10
CA THR A 93 -16.20 -27.89 35.81
C THR A 93 -15.04 -28.82 36.19
N ALA A 94 -15.01 -29.32 37.42
CA ALA A 94 -13.94 -30.20 37.91
C ALA A 94 -13.91 -31.60 37.25
N ASN A 95 -14.90 -31.93 36.39
CA ASN A 95 -14.93 -33.18 35.60
C ASN A 95 -14.76 -32.94 34.09
N GLU A 96 -14.62 -31.69 33.63
CA GLU A 96 -14.28 -31.39 32.24
C GLU A 96 -12.81 -31.79 31.98
N LYS A 97 -12.60 -32.74 31.05
CA LYS A 97 -11.27 -33.31 30.77
C LYS A 97 -10.37 -32.41 29.92
N ASP A 98 -10.93 -31.34 29.38
CA ASP A 98 -10.26 -30.32 28.60
C ASP A 98 -10.96 -28.97 28.79
N ASP A 99 -10.16 -27.90 28.88
CA ASP A 99 -10.63 -26.53 29.19
C ASP A 99 -11.45 -25.86 28.06
N SER A 100 -11.95 -26.62 27.08
CA SER A 100 -12.80 -26.13 25.99
C SER A 100 -14.27 -25.94 26.39
N GLY A 101 -14.65 -26.46 27.56
CA GLY A 101 -15.91 -26.18 28.22
C GLY A 101 -16.13 -24.70 28.52
N HIS A 102 -17.37 -24.33 28.82
CA HIS A 102 -17.78 -22.96 29.17
C HIS A 102 -18.38 -22.90 30.58
N SER A 103 -18.14 -23.94 31.39
CA SER A 103 -18.76 -24.14 32.70
C SER A 103 -18.40 -23.03 33.71
N VAL A 104 -17.22 -22.42 33.63
CA VAL A 104 -16.84 -21.28 34.49
C VAL A 104 -17.60 -20.00 34.12
N GLY A 105 -17.87 -19.78 32.83
CA GLY A 105 -18.74 -18.70 32.36
C GLY A 105 -20.20 -18.89 32.82
N ILE A 106 -20.69 -20.13 32.76
CA ILE A 106 -21.99 -20.55 33.29
C ILE A 106 -22.05 -20.34 34.82
N LEU A 107 -20.98 -20.69 35.54
CA LEU A 107 -20.86 -20.50 36.99
C LEU A 107 -20.89 -19.01 37.38
N ASP A 108 -20.23 -18.12 36.62
CA ASP A 108 -20.35 -16.66 36.84
C ASP A 108 -21.78 -16.16 36.56
N ALA A 109 -22.42 -16.63 35.48
CA ALA A 109 -23.81 -16.28 35.17
C ALA A 109 -24.78 -16.69 36.29
N LEU A 110 -24.63 -17.89 36.86
CA LEU A 110 -25.40 -18.36 38.01
C LEU A 110 -25.08 -17.56 39.29
N CYS A 111 -23.80 -17.26 39.57
CA CYS A 111 -23.39 -16.42 40.69
C CYS A 111 -23.95 -14.98 40.60
N ARG A 112 -24.06 -14.44 39.38
CA ARG A 112 -24.72 -13.14 39.12
C ARG A 112 -26.22 -13.21 39.36
N ALA A 113 -26.88 -14.25 38.83
CA ALA A 113 -28.33 -14.42 38.89
C ALA A 113 -28.85 -14.72 40.30
N ALA A 114 -28.06 -15.38 41.16
CA ALA A 114 -28.37 -15.55 42.57
C ALA A 114 -28.27 -14.25 43.39
N GLY A 115 -27.51 -13.26 42.90
CA GLY A 115 -27.42 -11.92 43.47
C GLY A 115 -26.43 -11.77 44.65
N PRO A 116 -26.11 -10.52 45.05
CA PRO A 116 -25.08 -10.22 46.06
C PRO A 116 -25.50 -10.54 47.50
N GLY A 117 -26.72 -11.04 47.71
CA GLY A 117 -27.25 -11.39 49.04
C GLY A 117 -26.91 -12.82 49.51
N LEU A 118 -26.28 -13.64 48.67
CA LEU A 118 -25.77 -14.95 49.10
C LEU A 118 -24.58 -14.77 50.04
N ALA A 119 -24.59 -15.50 51.15
CA ALA A 119 -23.44 -15.66 52.03
C ALA A 119 -22.34 -16.49 51.33
N LEU A 120 -21.56 -15.83 50.47
CA LEU A 120 -20.34 -16.35 49.83
C LEU A 120 -19.22 -16.73 50.83
N TYR A 121 -19.44 -16.41 52.11
CA TYR A 121 -18.56 -16.65 53.25
C TYR A 121 -19.40 -16.93 54.50
N SER A 122 -19.02 -17.95 55.27
CA SER A 122 -19.43 -18.23 56.66
C SER A 122 -20.94 -18.15 57.00
N THR A 123 -21.64 -19.27 56.90
CA THR A 123 -22.65 -19.67 57.89
C THR A 123 -22.26 -21.04 58.43
N GLY A 124 -21.73 -21.09 59.66
CA GLY A 124 -21.10 -22.29 60.20
C GLY A 124 -22.11 -23.40 60.50
N ASN A 125 -22.07 -24.47 59.70
CA ASN A 125 -22.76 -25.72 59.95
C ASN A 125 -21.84 -26.85 59.47
N GLU A 126 -21.22 -27.59 60.39
CA GLU A 126 -20.02 -28.40 60.11
C GLU A 126 -20.29 -29.64 59.22
N ASP A 127 -21.55 -30.05 59.08
CA ASP A 127 -21.99 -31.17 58.24
C ASP A 127 -22.38 -30.77 56.79
N ALA A 128 -22.33 -29.49 56.42
CA ALA A 128 -22.76 -29.00 55.11
C ALA A 128 -21.58 -28.60 54.22
N ALA A 129 -21.10 -29.53 53.38
CA ALA A 129 -20.05 -29.25 52.40
C ALA A 129 -20.41 -28.06 51.51
N THR A 130 -19.66 -26.97 51.62
CA THR A 130 -19.87 -25.80 50.76
C THR A 130 -19.50 -26.15 49.33
N TRP A 131 -20.09 -25.45 48.36
CA TRP A 131 -19.68 -25.53 46.96
C TRP A 131 -18.22 -25.07 46.74
N THR A 132 -17.57 -24.50 47.75
CA THR A 132 -16.13 -24.17 47.73
C THR A 132 -15.23 -25.26 48.32
N ASP A 133 -15.77 -26.26 49.02
CA ASP A 133 -14.99 -27.38 49.58
C ASP A 133 -14.67 -28.45 48.53
N TRP A 134 -15.53 -28.60 47.52
CA TRP A 134 -15.28 -29.46 46.35
C TRP A 134 -14.29 -28.84 45.35
N ALA A 135 -13.96 -27.55 45.50
CA ALA A 135 -12.94 -26.90 44.68
C ALA A 135 -11.50 -27.12 45.19
N ASN A 136 -11.29 -27.93 46.23
CA ASN A 136 -9.96 -28.22 46.77
C ASN A 136 -9.14 -29.19 45.90
N ASP A 137 -9.79 -30.00 45.05
CA ASP A 137 -9.13 -30.96 44.15
C ASP A 137 -8.88 -30.41 42.72
N ASP A 138 -9.41 -29.23 42.37
CA ASP A 138 -9.17 -28.56 41.08
C ASP A 138 -8.56 -27.17 41.28
N GLU A 139 -7.28 -27.03 40.92
CA GLU A 139 -6.50 -25.79 41.10
C GLU A 139 -7.09 -24.58 40.38
N LYS A 140 -7.66 -24.77 39.18
CA LYS A 140 -8.18 -23.70 38.32
C LYS A 140 -9.53 -23.19 38.82
N LEU A 141 -10.43 -24.10 39.18
CA LEU A 141 -11.70 -23.75 39.83
C LEU A 141 -11.43 -23.06 41.18
N CYS A 142 -10.43 -23.51 41.93
CA CYS A 142 -9.96 -22.87 43.15
C CYS A 142 -9.44 -21.44 42.89
N GLU A 143 -8.66 -21.22 41.81
CA GLU A 143 -8.23 -19.89 41.35
C GLU A 143 -9.42 -19.00 40.98
N TYR A 144 -10.36 -19.48 40.16
CA TYR A 144 -11.57 -18.73 39.80
C TYR A 144 -12.39 -18.35 41.03
N ILE A 145 -12.53 -19.24 42.02
CA ILE A 145 -13.27 -18.93 43.26
C ILE A 145 -12.53 -17.88 44.10
N LYS A 146 -11.21 -17.99 44.25
CA LYS A 146 -10.37 -16.96 44.91
C LYS A 146 -10.49 -15.60 44.21
N TRP A 147 -10.50 -15.60 42.88
CA TRP A 147 -10.71 -14.43 42.05
C TRP A 147 -12.11 -13.82 42.21
N ARG A 148 -13.15 -14.65 42.08
CA ARG A 148 -14.57 -14.24 42.09
C ARG A 148 -15.01 -13.68 43.45
N ARG A 149 -14.36 -14.15 44.52
CA ARG A 149 -14.45 -13.62 45.88
C ARG A 149 -13.94 -12.18 45.99
N GLN A 150 -12.84 -11.84 45.32
CA GLN A 150 -12.31 -10.46 45.30
C GLN A 150 -13.10 -9.57 44.33
N ASN A 151 -13.61 -10.15 43.24
CA ASN A 151 -14.27 -9.45 42.14
C ASN A 151 -15.79 -9.67 42.17
N THR A 152 -16.47 -9.04 43.13
CA THR A 152 -17.91 -9.24 43.41
C THR A 152 -18.81 -8.99 42.21
N ALA A 153 -18.42 -8.09 41.30
CA ALA A 153 -19.13 -7.77 40.06
C ALA A 153 -19.12 -8.88 38.99
N GLY A 154 -18.29 -9.92 39.12
CA GLY A 154 -18.18 -11.05 38.20
C GLY A 154 -17.42 -10.78 36.89
N LEU A 155 -17.24 -11.82 36.08
CA LEU A 155 -16.45 -11.77 34.83
C LEU A 155 -17.10 -10.82 33.80
N PRO A 156 -16.33 -9.94 33.11
CA PRO A 156 -16.88 -9.03 32.09
C PRO A 156 -17.77 -9.75 31.05
N PRO A 157 -18.80 -9.10 30.48
CA PRO A 157 -19.77 -9.76 29.62
C PRO A 157 -19.17 -10.46 28.39
N GLU A 158 -18.01 -9.98 27.93
CA GLU A 158 -17.27 -10.56 26.81
C GLU A 158 -16.30 -11.67 27.26
N ILE A 159 -15.80 -11.63 28.50
CA ILE A 159 -14.97 -12.70 29.10
C ILE A 159 -15.80 -13.94 29.43
N ARG A 160 -16.95 -13.77 30.08
CA ARG A 160 -17.75 -14.90 30.56
C ARG A 160 -18.35 -15.78 29.44
N ARG A 161 -18.27 -15.32 28.19
CA ARG A 161 -18.72 -16.04 26.99
C ARG A 161 -17.62 -16.84 26.31
N LEU A 162 -16.38 -16.75 26.78
CA LEU A 162 -15.24 -17.52 26.28
C LEU A 162 -15.19 -18.91 26.93
N ASP A 163 -14.35 -19.78 26.37
CA ASP A 163 -13.97 -21.04 27.00
C ASP A 163 -13.26 -20.85 28.35
N ASN A 164 -13.29 -21.90 29.19
CA ASN A 164 -12.67 -21.90 30.52
C ASN A 164 -11.18 -21.54 30.44
N ARG A 165 -10.44 -22.05 29.44
CA ARG A 165 -9.01 -21.74 29.25
C ARG A 165 -8.77 -20.23 29.15
N SER A 166 -9.55 -19.55 28.31
CA SER A 166 -9.52 -18.09 28.14
C SER A 166 -9.83 -17.36 29.44
N ILE A 167 -10.84 -17.84 30.18
CA ILE A 167 -11.27 -17.24 31.45
C ILE A 167 -10.16 -17.36 32.50
N HIS A 168 -9.55 -18.54 32.68
CA HIS A 168 -8.43 -18.72 33.60
C HIS A 168 -7.20 -17.92 33.18
N GLN A 169 -6.85 -17.90 31.89
CA GLN A 169 -5.70 -17.11 31.43
C GLN A 169 -5.93 -15.60 31.61
N TYR A 170 -7.17 -15.11 31.46
CA TYR A 170 -7.54 -13.73 31.81
C TYR A 170 -7.41 -13.47 33.31
N ILE A 171 -7.90 -14.38 34.16
CA ILE A 171 -7.82 -14.27 35.62
C ILE A 171 -6.36 -14.21 36.09
N HIS A 172 -5.52 -15.13 35.63
CA HIS A 172 -4.09 -15.17 35.97
C HIS A 172 -3.33 -13.89 35.52
N THR A 173 -3.81 -13.20 34.49
CA THR A 173 -3.10 -12.06 33.88
C THR A 173 -3.63 -10.69 34.33
N PHE A 174 -4.94 -10.58 34.60
CA PHE A 174 -5.63 -9.31 34.88
C PHE A 174 -6.53 -9.35 36.13
N GLY A 175 -6.48 -10.44 36.89
CA GLY A 175 -7.50 -10.79 37.88
C GLY A 175 -7.67 -9.83 39.05
N SER A 176 -6.65 -9.04 39.40
CA SER A 176 -6.78 -7.93 40.34
C SER A 176 -7.50 -6.75 39.68
N MET A 177 -8.84 -6.79 39.55
CA MET A 177 -9.59 -5.76 38.81
C MET A 177 -9.73 -4.44 39.58
N GLY A 178 -8.69 -3.62 39.50
CA GLY A 178 -8.77 -2.17 39.67
C GLY A 178 -8.29 -1.45 38.40
N SER A 179 -8.23 -0.11 38.45
CA SER A 179 -7.61 0.71 37.40
C SER A 179 -6.16 0.30 37.10
N GLU A 180 -5.48 -0.29 38.09
CA GLU A 180 -4.12 -0.81 37.98
C GLU A 180 -3.96 -1.88 36.89
N SER A 181 -4.88 -2.84 36.74
CA SER A 181 -4.72 -3.91 35.74
C SER A 181 -4.92 -3.42 34.30
N ALA A 182 -5.78 -2.42 34.09
CA ALA A 182 -5.90 -1.74 32.80
C ALA A 182 -4.65 -0.90 32.47
N GLU A 183 -3.96 -0.39 33.48
CA GLU A 183 -2.69 0.32 33.32
C GLU A 183 -1.50 -0.65 33.12
N ARG A 184 -1.46 -1.81 33.81
CA ARG A 184 -0.50 -2.89 33.54
C ARG A 184 -0.60 -3.41 32.10
N TYR A 185 -1.82 -3.59 31.57
CA TYR A 185 -2.06 -3.94 30.17
C TYR A 185 -1.48 -2.88 29.19
N LYS A 186 -1.74 -1.60 29.45
CA LYS A 186 -1.13 -0.48 28.69
C LYS A 186 0.39 -0.48 28.76
N GLN A 187 0.97 -0.77 29.92
CA GLN A 187 2.42 -0.82 30.11
C GLN A 187 3.06 -2.01 29.38
N ALA A 188 2.40 -3.18 29.37
CA ALA A 188 2.82 -4.33 28.57
C ALA A 188 2.86 -3.99 27.06
N ILE A 189 1.84 -3.31 26.53
CA ILE A 189 1.82 -2.86 25.12
C ILE A 189 2.83 -1.75 24.84
N LYS A 190 2.98 -0.78 25.74
CA LYS A 190 3.84 0.40 25.53
C LYS A 190 5.34 0.10 25.69
N GLY A 191 5.70 -0.87 26.52
CA GLY A 191 7.09 -1.14 26.94
C GLY A 191 7.75 -2.39 26.35
N LYS A 192 7.05 -3.18 25.52
CA LYS A 192 7.56 -4.46 25.00
C LYS A 192 7.57 -4.53 23.48
N THR A 193 8.35 -5.47 22.96
CA THR A 193 8.54 -5.72 21.53
C THR A 193 8.45 -7.21 21.21
N GLU A 194 7.82 -7.57 20.09
CA GLU A 194 7.95 -8.91 19.48
C GLU A 194 9.32 -9.03 18.79
N THR A 195 9.95 -10.20 18.86
CA THR A 195 11.04 -10.56 17.93
C THR A 195 10.43 -11.24 16.69
N SER A 196 10.32 -10.50 15.59
CA SER A 196 9.62 -10.93 14.38
C SER A 196 10.37 -12.02 13.61
N TYR A 197 9.74 -13.19 13.46
CA TYR A 197 10.26 -14.33 12.71
C TYR A 197 9.33 -14.71 11.54
N CYS A 198 9.34 -13.89 10.49
CA CYS A 198 8.52 -14.06 9.29
C CYS A 198 9.34 -14.46 8.05
N ILE A 199 9.01 -15.61 7.46
CA ILE A 199 9.58 -16.06 6.18
C ILE A 199 8.69 -15.54 5.05
N ARG A 200 9.26 -14.82 4.06
CA ARG A 200 8.62 -14.69 2.74
C ARG A 200 9.20 -15.77 1.83
N LEU A 201 8.41 -16.77 1.49
CA LEU A 201 8.82 -17.88 0.61
C LEU A 201 8.33 -17.62 -0.81
N VAL A 202 9.26 -17.49 -1.75
CA VAL A 202 8.99 -17.11 -3.14
C VAL A 202 9.28 -18.26 -4.08
N PHE A 203 8.31 -18.68 -4.88
CA PHE A 203 8.51 -19.68 -5.95
C PHE A 203 8.72 -18.97 -7.28
N LEU A 204 9.91 -19.12 -7.86
CA LEU A 204 10.37 -18.39 -9.05
C LEU A 204 10.92 -19.35 -10.11
N GLY A 205 10.91 -18.95 -11.37
CA GLY A 205 11.33 -19.80 -12.51
C GLY A 205 10.28 -19.82 -13.62
N HIS A 206 10.60 -20.53 -14.71
CA HIS A 206 9.78 -20.50 -15.93
C HIS A 206 8.40 -21.18 -15.76
N GLU A 207 7.63 -21.23 -16.85
CA GLU A 207 6.31 -21.87 -16.89
C GLU A 207 6.48 -23.39 -17.03
N GLY A 208 5.49 -24.17 -16.61
CA GLY A 208 5.53 -25.63 -16.68
C GLY A 208 6.50 -26.32 -15.71
N VAL A 209 7.51 -25.63 -15.15
CA VAL A 209 8.57 -26.24 -14.30
C VAL A 209 8.11 -26.73 -12.92
N GLY A 210 6.80 -26.90 -12.68
CA GLY A 210 6.25 -27.54 -11.49
C GLY A 210 6.28 -26.69 -10.21
N LYS A 211 6.37 -25.35 -10.32
CA LYS A 211 6.47 -24.42 -9.18
C LYS A 211 5.29 -24.53 -8.22
N THR A 212 4.09 -24.31 -8.74
CA THR A 212 2.82 -24.39 -8.02
C THR A 212 2.59 -25.79 -7.45
N THR A 213 2.96 -26.84 -8.18
CA THR A 213 2.93 -28.23 -7.69
C THR A 213 3.84 -28.43 -6.48
N LEU A 214 5.08 -27.92 -6.53
CA LEU A 214 6.01 -27.97 -5.40
C LEU A 214 5.51 -27.12 -4.22
N MET A 215 4.95 -25.93 -4.47
CA MET A 215 4.36 -25.05 -3.47
C MET A 215 3.20 -25.74 -2.73
N LEU A 216 2.25 -26.32 -3.46
CA LEU A 216 1.13 -27.07 -2.88
C LEU A 216 1.64 -28.27 -2.06
N ARG A 217 2.60 -29.04 -2.57
CA ARG A 217 3.20 -30.17 -1.83
C ARG A 217 3.95 -29.74 -0.56
N MET A 218 4.73 -28.66 -0.61
CA MET A 218 5.46 -28.14 0.55
C MET A 218 4.53 -27.57 1.63
N THR A 219 3.39 -27.00 1.21
CA THR A 219 2.37 -26.42 2.09
C THR A 219 1.32 -27.44 2.55
N ASP A 220 1.53 -28.73 2.26
CA ASP A 220 0.63 -29.84 2.58
C ASP A 220 -0.80 -29.69 1.98
N GLN A 221 -0.91 -28.98 0.85
CA GLN A 221 -2.14 -28.72 0.11
C GLN A 221 -2.39 -29.72 -1.04
N ASP A 222 -3.66 -29.84 -1.44
CA ASP A 222 -4.11 -30.74 -2.49
C ASP A 222 -3.82 -30.21 -3.91
N VAL A 223 -3.07 -31.00 -4.67
CA VAL A 223 -2.71 -30.74 -6.08
C VAL A 223 -3.89 -30.93 -7.04
N SER A 224 -5.01 -31.55 -6.64
CA SER A 224 -6.24 -31.56 -7.46
C SER A 224 -6.77 -30.14 -7.77
N LYS A 225 -6.42 -29.17 -6.92
CA LYS A 225 -6.82 -27.76 -7.03
C LYS A 225 -5.87 -26.92 -7.90
N LEU A 226 -4.90 -27.56 -8.57
CA LEU A 226 -3.90 -26.88 -9.41
C LEU A 226 -4.57 -26.05 -10.51
N LYS A 227 -4.23 -24.76 -10.55
CA LYS A 227 -4.61 -23.81 -11.61
C LYS A 227 -3.35 -23.19 -12.20
N PRO A 228 -3.37 -22.70 -13.46
CA PRO A 228 -2.25 -21.91 -13.99
C PRO A 228 -2.06 -20.62 -13.18
N THR A 229 -0.88 -20.45 -12.58
CA THR A 229 -0.51 -19.23 -11.83
C THR A 229 -0.32 -18.06 -12.79
N ASN A 230 -1.43 -17.42 -13.14
CA ASN A 230 -1.43 -16.24 -13.99
C ASN A 230 -0.94 -15.03 -13.18
N GLN A 231 0.28 -14.58 -13.47
CA GLN A 231 1.01 -13.44 -12.87
C GLN A 231 1.64 -13.67 -11.49
N LEU A 232 0.86 -13.64 -10.40
CA LEU A 232 1.31 -13.84 -9.01
C LEU A 232 0.09 -14.14 -8.12
N ASP A 233 0.21 -15.16 -7.27
CA ASP A 233 -0.70 -15.40 -6.15
C ASP A 233 0.05 -15.23 -4.81
N VAL A 234 -0.45 -14.33 -3.95
CA VAL A 234 0.08 -13.98 -2.63
C VAL A 234 -0.78 -14.60 -1.54
N LEU A 235 -0.17 -15.44 -0.71
CA LEU A 235 -0.78 -16.12 0.42
C LEU A 235 -0.07 -15.69 1.71
N LEU A 236 -0.52 -14.57 2.29
CA LEU A 236 0.03 -14.06 3.54
C LEU A 236 -0.27 -15.02 4.70
N ASN A 237 0.73 -15.24 5.55
CA ASN A 237 0.65 -16.08 6.75
C ASN A 237 -0.02 -17.47 6.53
N LEU A 238 0.29 -18.11 5.39
CA LEU A 238 -0.25 -19.42 5.00
C LEU A 238 0.14 -20.56 5.95
N LEU A 239 1.33 -20.50 6.55
CA LEU A 239 1.82 -21.52 7.49
C LEU A 239 2.30 -20.87 8.79
N ILE A 240 2.14 -21.61 9.87
CA ILE A 240 2.88 -21.43 11.12
C ILE A 240 3.82 -22.62 11.32
N ILE A 241 5.03 -22.37 11.81
CA ILE A 241 6.09 -23.39 12.04
C ILE A 241 6.71 -23.17 13.42
N ASP A 242 6.93 -24.24 14.17
CA ASP A 242 7.73 -24.22 15.41
C ASP A 242 9.23 -24.32 15.05
N ARG A 243 10.02 -23.30 15.43
CA ARG A 243 11.45 -23.22 15.07
C ARG A 243 12.31 -24.29 15.75
N ILE A 244 11.85 -24.93 16.83
CA ILE A 244 12.60 -25.92 17.60
C ILE A 244 12.32 -27.33 17.07
N ASN A 245 11.06 -27.76 17.09
CA ASN A 245 10.67 -29.13 16.70
C ASN A 245 10.39 -29.29 15.19
N LYS A 246 10.42 -28.21 14.41
CA LYS A 246 10.22 -28.15 12.94
C LYS A 246 8.85 -28.63 12.45
N GLN A 247 7.88 -28.84 13.33
CA GLN A 247 6.51 -29.07 12.89
C GLN A 247 5.97 -27.82 12.19
N ARG A 248 5.17 -28.04 11.14
CA ARG A 248 4.44 -27.00 10.39
C ARG A 248 2.92 -27.25 10.45
N LYS A 249 2.11 -26.20 10.40
CA LYS A 249 0.63 -26.24 10.35
C LYS A 249 0.11 -25.23 9.34
N LEU A 250 -0.76 -25.71 8.44
CA LEU A 250 -1.46 -24.90 7.45
C LEU A 250 -2.52 -24.05 8.15
N LEU A 251 -2.55 -22.76 7.82
CA LEU A 251 -3.55 -21.80 8.26
C LEU A 251 -4.60 -21.62 7.16
N GLN A 252 -5.83 -21.29 7.56
CA GLN A 252 -6.90 -21.00 6.61
C GLN A 252 -6.70 -19.59 6.00
N PRO A 253 -7.23 -19.30 4.79
CA PRO A 253 -7.28 -17.94 4.28
C PRO A 253 -8.09 -17.02 5.21
N GLY A 254 -7.67 -15.75 5.37
CA GLY A 254 -8.34 -14.78 6.24
C GLY A 254 -7.90 -14.80 7.70
N MET A 255 -6.95 -15.67 8.06
CA MET A 255 -6.43 -15.83 9.43
C MET A 255 -5.39 -14.78 9.83
N GLU A 256 -5.10 -13.76 9.01
CA GLU A 256 -4.11 -12.73 9.33
C GLU A 256 -4.44 -11.93 10.60
N GLN A 257 -5.72 -11.70 10.89
CA GLN A 257 -6.18 -11.08 12.14
C GLN A 257 -5.94 -11.98 13.36
N GLU A 258 -6.11 -13.29 13.22
CA GLU A 258 -5.86 -14.25 14.29
C GLU A 258 -4.36 -14.39 14.57
N VAL A 259 -3.53 -14.42 13.52
CA VAL A 259 -2.06 -14.44 13.65
C VAL A 259 -1.53 -13.21 14.37
N THR A 260 -2.02 -12.01 14.03
CA THR A 260 -1.63 -10.75 14.70
C THR A 260 -2.14 -10.67 16.13
N ARG A 261 -3.38 -11.14 16.40
CA ARG A 261 -3.93 -11.29 17.76
C ARG A 261 -3.10 -12.24 18.62
N GLN A 262 -2.67 -13.38 18.08
CA GLN A 262 -1.79 -14.33 18.77
C GLN A 262 -0.41 -13.73 19.06
N ARG A 263 0.22 -13.07 18.08
CA ARG A 263 1.52 -12.37 18.25
C ARG A 263 1.44 -11.33 19.37
N LEU A 264 0.40 -10.50 19.38
CA LEU A 264 0.15 -9.52 20.43
C LEU A 264 -0.02 -10.19 21.81
N ARG A 265 -0.78 -11.30 21.90
CA ARG A 265 -0.95 -12.01 23.17
C ARG A 265 0.35 -12.60 23.69
N ASP A 266 1.15 -13.26 22.83
CA ASP A 266 2.40 -13.88 23.26
C ASP A 266 3.33 -12.81 23.89
N VAL A 267 3.46 -11.62 23.27
CA VAL A 267 4.21 -10.48 23.87
C VAL A 267 3.62 -10.02 25.20
N ILE A 268 2.29 -9.93 25.31
CA ILE A 268 1.62 -9.47 26.54
C ILE A 268 1.80 -10.47 27.68
N VAL A 269 1.59 -11.77 27.48
CA VAL A 269 1.74 -12.75 28.57
C VAL A 269 3.21 -12.92 28.97
N ASP A 270 4.13 -12.87 28.01
CA ASP A 270 5.57 -12.90 28.31
C ASP A 270 6.01 -11.60 29.06
N SER A 271 5.26 -10.50 28.94
CA SER A 271 5.41 -9.31 29.82
C SER A 271 5.11 -9.64 31.28
N PHE A 272 4.02 -10.35 31.55
CA PHE A 272 3.59 -10.68 32.91
C PHE A 272 4.42 -11.80 33.54
N LEU A 273 4.92 -12.75 32.75
CA LEU A 273 5.85 -13.80 33.21
C LEU A 273 7.28 -13.30 33.47
N SER A 274 7.63 -12.08 33.04
CA SER A 274 8.97 -11.49 33.19
C SER A 274 9.07 -10.40 34.27
N ASP A 275 8.05 -10.26 35.15
CA ASP A 275 7.96 -9.18 36.13
C ASP A 275 8.44 -9.63 37.54
N PRO A 276 9.65 -9.25 38.00
CA PRO A 276 10.35 -9.94 39.09
C PRO A 276 9.95 -9.45 40.49
N SER A 277 8.67 -9.65 40.85
CA SER A 277 8.15 -9.38 42.21
C SER A 277 8.22 -10.58 43.17
N SER A 278 8.62 -11.75 42.68
CA SER A 278 8.70 -13.01 43.43
C SER A 278 10.15 -13.55 43.57
N THR A 279 11.09 -12.67 43.93
CA THR A 279 12.47 -13.07 44.27
C THR A 279 12.54 -13.63 45.70
N THR A 280 12.17 -14.90 45.87
CA THR A 280 12.73 -15.70 46.97
C THR A 280 14.18 -16.04 46.65
N GLU A 281 15.08 -15.78 47.58
CA GLU A 281 16.49 -16.15 47.45
C GLU A 281 16.64 -17.67 47.46
N ASP A 282 17.17 -18.25 46.38
CA ASP A 282 18.06 -19.41 46.50
C ASP A 282 19.03 -19.49 45.32
N GLY A 283 20.29 -19.81 45.60
CA GLY A 283 21.40 -19.57 44.69
C GLY A 283 22.12 -20.83 44.22
N THR A 284 22.01 -21.18 42.93
CA THR A 284 23.04 -21.99 42.25
C THR A 284 22.97 -21.81 40.73
N ALA A 285 24.12 -21.78 40.06
CA ALA A 285 24.22 -21.37 38.65
C ALA A 285 24.95 -22.37 37.75
N LEU A 286 24.28 -22.78 36.66
CA LEU A 286 24.82 -23.21 35.37
C LEU A 286 23.89 -22.60 34.30
N GLY A 287 24.33 -22.10 33.14
CA GLY A 287 25.47 -22.51 32.32
C GLY A 287 24.95 -23.40 31.17
N ALA A 288 24.88 -22.96 29.90
CA ALA A 288 25.40 -21.72 29.31
C ALA A 288 24.61 -21.30 28.04
N MET A 289 24.85 -20.07 27.55
CA MET A 289 24.46 -19.62 26.21
C MET A 289 25.67 -19.00 25.49
N THR A 290 25.90 -19.40 24.23
CA THR A 290 26.93 -18.82 23.37
C THR A 290 26.44 -17.54 22.70
N LYS A 291 27.27 -16.49 22.69
CA LYS A 291 26.97 -15.22 22.00
C LYS A 291 26.79 -15.41 20.48
N PRO A 292 25.93 -14.61 19.82
CA PRO A 292 26.05 -14.35 18.38
C PRO A 292 27.31 -13.50 18.09
N PRO A 293 27.84 -13.51 16.85
CA PRO A 293 29.06 -12.78 16.51
C PRO A 293 28.81 -11.26 16.33
N ASP A 294 29.71 -10.46 16.88
CA ASP A 294 29.71 -9.00 16.72
C ASP A 294 30.04 -8.59 15.27
N THR A 295 29.31 -7.61 14.72
CA THR A 295 29.69 -6.89 13.49
C THR A 295 29.55 -5.39 13.76
N PRO A 296 30.56 -4.55 13.48
CA PRO A 296 30.58 -3.18 13.99
C PRO A 296 29.65 -2.23 13.22
N ILE A 297 28.79 -1.52 13.93
CA ILE A 297 28.05 -0.37 13.41
C ILE A 297 28.96 0.86 13.50
N THR A 298 29.26 1.48 12.36
CA THR A 298 30.06 2.72 12.32
C THR A 298 29.15 3.92 12.54
N GLU A 299 29.33 4.65 13.64
CA GLU A 299 28.49 5.82 13.96
C GLU A 299 28.76 6.98 12.99
N GLY A 300 27.72 7.40 12.25
CA GLY A 300 27.74 8.58 11.39
C GLY A 300 27.20 9.80 12.13
N ILE A 301 28.09 10.70 12.56
CA ILE A 301 27.74 11.89 13.35
C ILE A 301 26.82 12.85 12.55
N VAL A 302 25.66 13.17 13.12
CA VAL A 302 24.82 14.30 12.69
C VAL A 302 24.51 15.18 13.90
N ASN A 303 25.06 16.40 13.92
CA ASN A 303 24.89 17.33 15.03
C ASN A 303 23.44 17.83 15.14
N ARG A 304 22.83 17.66 16.33
CA ARG A 304 21.66 18.46 16.72
C ARG A 304 22.12 19.87 17.10
N SER A 305 21.39 20.89 16.64
CA SER A 305 21.43 22.24 17.21
C SER A 305 20.01 22.62 17.65
N SER A 306 19.79 22.67 18.96
CA SER A 306 18.50 23.02 19.57
C SER A 306 18.45 24.51 19.91
N SER A 307 17.31 25.16 19.70
CA SER A 307 17.01 26.46 20.29
C SER A 307 15.64 26.42 20.98
N THR A 308 15.53 27.09 22.13
CA THR A 308 14.43 26.92 23.09
C THR A 308 13.72 28.23 23.38
N PHE A 309 12.38 28.19 23.34
CA PHE A 309 11.44 29.13 23.95
C PHE A 309 10.15 28.35 24.22
N SER A 310 9.36 28.49 25.28
CA SER A 310 9.43 29.06 26.64
C SER A 310 7.96 29.11 27.10
N GLU A 311 7.65 28.79 28.36
CA GLU A 311 6.27 28.87 28.92
C GLU A 311 5.79 30.35 28.99
N SER A 312 4.54 30.76 29.29
CA SER A 312 3.37 30.24 30.04
C SER A 312 2.19 31.26 29.84
N PRO A 313 1.08 31.36 30.62
CA PRO A 313 0.29 30.36 31.37
C PRO A 313 -1.26 30.45 31.13
N ARG A 314 -1.95 29.37 31.54
CA ARG A 314 -3.35 29.25 32.05
C ARG A 314 -4.34 30.43 31.96
N ALA A 315 -5.51 30.15 31.37
CA ALA A 315 -6.82 30.68 31.77
C ALA A 315 -7.87 29.53 31.86
N SER A 316 -9.09 29.80 32.36
CA SER A 316 -9.80 28.86 33.26
C SER A 316 -11.34 28.77 33.14
N LEU A 317 -11.85 27.54 33.36
CA LEU A 317 -13.14 27.12 33.97
C LEU A 317 -14.38 28.05 33.92
N VAL A 318 -15.43 27.64 33.17
CA VAL A 318 -16.85 27.73 33.58
C VAL A 318 -17.65 26.51 33.05
N THR A 319 -18.49 25.92 33.91
CA THR A 319 -19.61 24.99 33.64
C THR A 319 -20.81 25.48 34.50
N PRO A 320 -22.12 25.18 34.23
CA PRO A 320 -22.74 23.89 33.85
C PRO A 320 -23.58 24.00 32.53
N THR A 321 -24.69 23.32 32.19
CA THR A 321 -25.73 22.54 32.93
C THR A 321 -26.55 21.60 32.00
N THR A 322 -27.36 20.73 32.60
CA THR A 322 -28.38 19.79 32.03
C THR A 322 -29.65 19.85 32.91
N PRO A 323 -30.77 19.10 32.70
CA PRO A 323 -31.22 18.15 31.65
C PRO A 323 -32.48 18.71 30.90
N PRO A 324 -33.51 17.98 30.35
CA PRO A 324 -33.75 16.53 30.15
C PRO A 324 -34.36 16.09 28.77
N GLU A 325 -34.60 14.76 28.71
CA GLU A 325 -35.66 13.91 28.07
C GLU A 325 -36.79 14.58 27.23
N VAL A 326 -37.35 13.97 26.17
CA VAL A 326 -38.02 12.63 26.09
C VAL A 326 -38.03 12.00 24.66
N THR A 327 -38.07 10.65 24.61
CA THR A 327 -38.27 9.64 23.51
C THR A 327 -39.04 10.03 22.21
N SER A 328 -38.92 9.39 21.01
CA SER A 328 -38.01 8.34 20.45
C SER A 328 -38.14 8.23 18.87
N PRO A 329 -37.95 7.10 18.12
CA PRO A 329 -37.10 7.03 16.90
C PRO A 329 -37.87 6.89 15.54
N PRO A 330 -37.29 6.52 14.36
CA PRO A 330 -35.88 6.45 13.87
C PRO A 330 -35.63 7.09 12.45
N THR A 331 -34.38 6.95 11.95
CA THR A 331 -33.95 6.73 10.52
C THR A 331 -33.33 7.90 9.71
N THR A 332 -32.20 7.59 9.02
CA THR A 332 -31.45 8.41 8.02
C THR A 332 -30.73 9.67 8.55
N PRO A 333 -29.83 10.31 7.77
CA PRO A 333 -28.57 9.77 7.25
C PRO A 333 -27.34 10.57 7.76
N LEU A 334 -26.12 10.03 7.58
CA LEU A 334 -24.89 10.69 8.05
C LEU A 334 -24.54 11.95 7.25
N THR A 335 -24.38 13.07 7.95
CA THR A 335 -23.80 14.32 7.44
C THR A 335 -22.48 14.65 8.16
N PRO A 336 -21.46 15.21 7.48
CA PRO A 336 -20.15 15.45 8.07
C PRO A 336 -20.02 16.88 8.63
N ASP A 337 -20.37 17.07 9.90
CA ASP A 337 -20.00 18.27 10.66
C ASP A 337 -19.82 17.92 12.14
N THR A 338 -18.58 17.88 12.64
CA THR A 338 -18.30 17.82 14.09
C THR A 338 -16.95 18.46 14.39
N VAL A 339 -16.95 19.40 15.35
CA VAL A 339 -15.76 20.14 15.80
C VAL A 339 -14.72 19.18 16.42
N PHE A 340 -13.43 19.51 16.25
CA PHE A 340 -12.30 18.83 16.90
C PHE A 340 -12.42 18.82 18.43
N ASN A 341 -13.04 17.77 18.98
CA ASN A 341 -12.89 17.37 20.37
C ASN A 341 -11.63 16.53 20.55
N ALA A 342 -11.05 16.55 21.74
CA ALA A 342 -9.96 15.65 22.11
C ALA A 342 -10.38 14.17 21.94
N PRO A 343 -9.48 13.25 21.57
CA PRO A 343 -9.83 11.85 21.32
C PRO A 343 -10.49 11.23 22.56
N PRO A 344 -11.56 10.44 22.40
CA PRO A 344 -12.30 9.87 23.52
C PRO A 344 -11.40 8.92 24.31
N ILE A 345 -11.15 9.23 25.58
CA ILE A 345 -10.37 8.37 26.47
C ILE A 345 -11.09 7.02 26.59
N MET A 346 -10.49 5.96 26.06
CA MET A 346 -11.02 4.60 26.18
C MET A 346 -11.30 4.26 27.65
N THR A 347 -12.53 3.83 27.93
CA THR A 347 -12.96 3.48 29.28
C THR A 347 -12.23 2.25 29.79
N THR A 348 -12.10 2.11 31.10
CA THR A 348 -11.54 0.91 31.75
C THR A 348 -12.28 -0.37 31.30
N SER A 349 -13.59 -0.29 31.04
CA SER A 349 -14.36 -1.39 30.47
C SER A 349 -13.89 -1.77 29.06
N ALA A 350 -13.72 -0.79 28.16
CA ALA A 350 -13.26 -1.05 26.79
C ALA A 350 -11.84 -1.66 26.77
N ILE A 351 -10.97 -1.25 27.68
CA ILE A 351 -9.63 -1.83 27.86
C ILE A 351 -9.72 -3.30 28.29
N HIS A 352 -10.60 -3.63 29.24
CA HIS A 352 -10.84 -5.02 29.63
C HIS A 352 -11.47 -5.85 28.51
N THR A 353 -12.34 -5.28 27.68
CA THR A 353 -12.91 -5.95 26.50
C THR A 353 -11.86 -6.18 25.39
N GLU A 354 -10.92 -5.26 25.16
CA GLU A 354 -9.81 -5.53 24.23
C GLU A 354 -8.88 -6.62 24.79
N ALA A 355 -8.49 -6.53 26.07
CA ALA A 355 -7.69 -7.56 26.73
C ALA A 355 -8.39 -8.93 26.69
N ALA A 356 -9.71 -8.97 26.84
CA ALA A 356 -10.52 -10.19 26.67
C ALA A 356 -10.35 -10.80 25.28
N VAL A 357 -10.60 -10.01 24.23
CA VAL A 357 -10.51 -10.45 22.83
C VAL A 357 -9.09 -10.85 22.45
N VAL A 358 -8.05 -10.20 23.01
CA VAL A 358 -6.67 -10.65 22.82
C VAL A 358 -6.42 -12.00 23.51
N MET A 359 -6.95 -12.23 24.71
CA MET A 359 -6.70 -13.44 25.50
C MET A 359 -7.53 -14.67 25.11
N THR A 360 -8.62 -14.54 24.35
CA THR A 360 -9.46 -15.67 23.89
C THR A 360 -8.66 -16.78 23.20
N SER A 361 -8.95 -18.05 23.48
CA SER A 361 -8.36 -19.20 22.81
C SER A 361 -8.57 -19.16 21.30
N GLY A 362 -7.51 -19.45 20.56
CA GLY A 362 -7.42 -19.30 19.11
C GLY A 362 -6.97 -20.59 18.42
N PRO A 363 -7.42 -20.85 17.18
CA PRO A 363 -7.14 -22.12 16.48
C PRO A 363 -5.66 -22.34 16.13
N THR A 364 -4.77 -21.39 16.44
CA THR A 364 -3.31 -21.45 16.26
C THR A 364 -2.55 -21.69 17.58
N GLU A 365 -3.21 -21.83 18.73
CA GLU A 365 -2.55 -21.84 20.04
C GLU A 365 -1.96 -23.15 20.51
N ASP A 366 -2.63 -24.29 20.27
CA ASP A 366 -2.08 -25.61 20.59
C ASP A 366 -0.89 -26.01 19.69
N PHE A 367 -0.29 -25.05 18.99
CA PHE A 367 0.75 -25.24 17.99
C PHE A 367 2.00 -24.43 18.31
N GLY A 368 2.99 -25.13 18.87
CA GLY A 368 4.31 -24.59 19.18
C GLY A 368 4.33 -23.68 20.41
N GLN A 369 5.49 -23.62 21.08
CA GLN A 369 5.67 -22.79 22.26
C GLN A 369 5.70 -21.30 21.90
N ARG A 370 5.38 -20.42 22.87
CA ARG A 370 5.50 -18.96 22.69
C ARG A 370 6.94 -18.58 22.35
N GLY A 371 7.11 -17.50 21.58
CA GLY A 371 8.42 -17.07 21.06
C GLY A 371 9.04 -18.00 20.01
N HIS A 372 8.74 -19.31 20.00
CA HIS A 372 9.29 -20.30 19.06
C HIS A 372 8.55 -20.36 17.71
N LYS A 373 7.44 -19.65 17.54
CA LYS A 373 6.64 -19.62 16.31
C LYS A 373 7.32 -18.84 15.18
N THR A 374 7.09 -19.26 13.94
CA THR A 374 7.48 -18.58 12.71
C THR A 374 6.32 -18.60 11.73
N TYR A 375 6.02 -17.45 11.14
CA TYR A 375 4.94 -17.30 10.17
C TYR A 375 5.50 -17.27 8.75
N VAL A 376 4.86 -17.96 7.81
CA VAL A 376 5.31 -18.03 6.41
C VAL A 376 4.27 -17.42 5.49
N SER A 377 4.67 -16.37 4.75
CA SER A 377 3.89 -15.83 3.64
C SER A 377 4.45 -16.38 2.33
N VAL A 378 3.59 -16.95 1.47
CA VAL A 378 3.99 -17.62 0.23
C VAL A 378 3.61 -16.79 -0.98
N PHE A 379 4.51 -16.71 -1.96
CA PHE A 379 4.35 -15.96 -3.20
C PHE A 379 4.68 -16.90 -4.37
N ASP A 380 3.68 -17.36 -5.14
CA ASP A 380 3.91 -18.17 -6.36
C ASP A 380 3.84 -17.29 -7.61
N PHE A 381 4.94 -17.20 -8.36
CA PHE A 381 5.04 -16.35 -9.54
C PHE A 381 4.70 -17.08 -10.84
N GLY A 382 3.91 -16.43 -11.70
CA GLY A 382 3.71 -16.87 -13.07
C GLY A 382 5.02 -16.96 -13.86
N GLY A 383 5.13 -17.97 -14.72
CA GLY A 383 6.38 -18.33 -15.40
C GLY A 383 6.74 -17.52 -16.65
N GLU A 384 5.91 -16.53 -16.99
CA GLU A 384 6.03 -15.73 -18.21
C GLU A 384 6.82 -14.43 -17.99
N MET A 385 7.76 -14.14 -18.89
CA MET A 385 8.68 -13.00 -18.78
C MET A 385 7.99 -11.62 -18.77
N MET A 386 6.83 -11.49 -19.42
CA MET A 386 6.08 -10.22 -19.47
C MET A 386 5.64 -9.73 -18.07
N PHE A 387 5.41 -10.66 -17.14
CA PHE A 387 5.07 -10.30 -15.76
C PHE A 387 6.28 -9.80 -14.97
N SER A 388 7.52 -9.94 -15.47
CA SER A 388 8.72 -9.55 -14.71
C SER A 388 8.72 -8.09 -14.24
N ASN A 389 8.09 -7.17 -14.98
CA ASN A 389 7.77 -5.79 -14.54
C ASN A 389 7.03 -5.75 -13.19
N PHE A 390 6.04 -6.62 -13.03
CA PHE A 390 5.23 -6.74 -11.83
C PHE A 390 5.97 -7.50 -10.72
N GLN A 391 6.67 -8.58 -11.09
CA GLN A 391 7.43 -9.41 -10.15
C GLN A 391 8.56 -8.61 -9.48
N HIS A 392 9.17 -7.67 -10.21
CA HIS A 392 10.14 -6.69 -9.73
C HIS A 392 9.65 -5.78 -8.58
N ILE A 393 8.33 -5.67 -8.36
CA ILE A 393 7.75 -4.89 -7.25
C ILE A 393 7.76 -5.68 -5.94
N PHE A 394 7.59 -7.00 -6.01
CA PHE A 394 7.42 -7.89 -4.86
C PHE A 394 8.71 -8.67 -4.50
N LEU A 395 9.67 -8.73 -5.42
CA LEU A 395 11.03 -9.20 -5.17
C LEU A 395 11.86 -8.11 -4.48
N ASN A 396 12.58 -8.50 -3.43
CA ASN A 396 13.63 -7.73 -2.76
C ASN A 396 14.51 -8.72 -1.94
N THR A 397 15.49 -8.23 -1.18
CA THR A 397 16.37 -9.05 -0.32
C THR A 397 15.66 -9.78 0.83
N ASN A 398 14.38 -9.46 1.08
CA ASN A 398 13.63 -9.87 2.27
C ASN A 398 12.79 -11.14 2.06
N ALA A 399 13.26 -12.06 1.22
CA ALA A 399 12.57 -13.30 0.84
C ALA A 399 13.52 -14.46 0.53
N VAL A 400 13.14 -15.68 0.92
CA VAL A 400 13.78 -16.93 0.49
C VAL A 400 13.24 -17.33 -0.87
N ILE A 401 14.12 -17.43 -1.88
CA ILE A 401 13.73 -17.71 -3.26
C ILE A 401 13.98 -19.18 -3.60
N LEU A 402 12.93 -19.92 -3.93
CA LEU A 402 13.02 -21.25 -4.56
C LEU A 402 13.02 -21.04 -6.08
N LEU A 403 14.23 -21.04 -6.66
CA LEU A 403 14.41 -20.92 -8.10
C LEU A 403 14.28 -22.31 -8.75
N CYS A 404 13.10 -22.57 -9.29
CA CYS A 404 12.72 -23.86 -9.86
C CYS A 404 13.00 -23.93 -11.37
N PHE A 405 13.52 -25.06 -11.83
CA PHE A 405 13.66 -25.41 -13.24
C PHE A 405 13.46 -26.92 -13.44
N SER A 406 13.06 -27.35 -14.65
CA SER A 406 12.91 -28.78 -14.95
C SER A 406 14.28 -29.44 -15.14
N LEU A 407 14.59 -30.47 -14.35
CA LEU A 407 15.85 -31.21 -14.42
C LEU A 407 15.92 -32.15 -15.64
N HIS A 408 14.76 -32.65 -16.10
CA HIS A 408 14.65 -33.65 -17.16
C HIS A 408 15.14 -33.16 -18.52
N ASN A 409 14.75 -31.93 -18.91
CA ASN A 409 14.98 -31.38 -20.25
C ASN A 409 15.89 -30.14 -20.27
N CYS A 410 16.58 -29.82 -19.17
CA CYS A 410 17.45 -28.63 -19.08
C CYS A 410 18.62 -28.60 -20.08
N PHE A 411 18.99 -29.74 -20.68
CA PHE A 411 20.00 -29.83 -21.75
C PHE A 411 19.40 -30.13 -23.14
N GLN A 412 18.09 -30.36 -23.23
CA GLN A 412 17.36 -30.51 -24.48
C GLN A 412 16.85 -29.16 -24.99
N ASN A 413 16.66 -28.19 -24.08
CA ASN A 413 16.24 -26.84 -24.36
C ASN A 413 17.04 -25.87 -23.47
N ASP A 414 18.11 -25.28 -24.01
CA ASP A 414 19.00 -24.35 -23.26
C ASP A 414 18.23 -23.15 -22.67
N ALA A 415 17.07 -22.77 -23.23
CA ALA A 415 16.23 -21.71 -22.68
C ALA A 415 15.77 -21.97 -21.24
N ILE A 416 15.76 -23.23 -20.78
CA ILE A 416 15.48 -23.58 -19.38
C ILE A 416 16.63 -23.14 -18.47
N LEU A 417 17.89 -23.29 -18.90
CA LEU A 417 19.07 -22.80 -18.18
C LEU A 417 19.24 -21.30 -18.37
N ASP A 418 18.93 -20.73 -19.54
CA ASP A 418 18.93 -19.28 -19.74
C ASP A 418 17.93 -18.57 -18.81
N ARG A 419 16.80 -19.20 -18.48
CA ARG A 419 15.86 -18.71 -17.46
C ARG A 419 16.47 -18.74 -16.05
N VAL A 420 17.25 -19.76 -15.70
CA VAL A 420 18.01 -19.80 -14.43
C VAL A 420 19.08 -18.72 -14.42
N TYR A 421 19.82 -18.55 -15.52
CA TYR A 421 20.86 -17.52 -15.66
C TYR A 421 20.26 -16.11 -15.55
N PHE A 422 19.15 -15.85 -16.22
CA PHE A 422 18.37 -14.61 -16.11
C PHE A 422 17.97 -14.35 -14.66
N TRP A 423 17.34 -15.30 -13.97
CA TRP A 423 16.87 -15.08 -12.61
C TRP A 423 18.02 -14.90 -11.59
N LEU A 424 19.13 -15.62 -11.75
CA LEU A 424 20.32 -15.39 -10.91
C LEU A 424 20.91 -13.99 -11.13
N LYS A 425 21.03 -13.52 -12.39
CA LYS A 425 21.48 -12.15 -12.69
C LYS A 425 20.48 -11.09 -12.19
N PHE A 426 19.18 -11.34 -12.32
CA PHE A 426 18.10 -10.46 -11.84
C PHE A 426 18.14 -10.28 -10.32
N LEU A 427 18.18 -11.38 -9.56
CA LEU A 427 18.23 -11.35 -8.09
C LEU A 427 19.52 -10.70 -7.57
N SER A 428 20.63 -10.84 -8.32
CA SER A 428 21.89 -10.16 -8.02
C SER A 428 21.79 -8.63 -8.05
N THR A 429 20.77 -8.06 -8.71
CA THR A 429 20.62 -6.59 -8.81
C THR A 429 19.98 -5.92 -7.60
N PHE A 430 19.38 -6.68 -6.68
CA PHE A 430 18.87 -6.15 -5.40
C PHE A 430 19.94 -6.04 -4.31
N SER A 431 21.20 -6.31 -4.64
CA SER A 431 22.14 -6.89 -3.68
C SER A 431 23.53 -6.24 -3.80
N ASP A 432 23.97 -5.58 -2.73
CA ASP A 432 25.30 -4.97 -2.68
C ASP A 432 26.40 -6.00 -2.98
N ALA A 433 27.49 -5.54 -3.61
CA ALA A 433 28.55 -6.43 -4.09
C ALA A 433 29.21 -7.30 -3.01
N ASN A 434 29.13 -6.87 -1.75
CA ASN A 434 29.67 -7.53 -0.56
C ASN A 434 28.64 -8.42 0.17
N SER A 435 27.35 -8.28 -0.13
CA SER A 435 26.30 -9.08 0.51
C SER A 435 26.35 -10.53 0.01
N ARG A 436 26.22 -11.48 0.93
CA ARG A 436 26.10 -12.92 0.65
C ARG A 436 24.74 -13.41 1.13
N TYR A 437 24.10 -14.28 0.34
CA TYR A 437 22.79 -14.86 0.59
C TYR A 437 21.68 -13.82 0.83
N GLN A 438 21.75 -12.67 0.18
CA GLN A 438 20.69 -11.65 0.16
C GLN A 438 20.33 -11.35 -1.31
N PRO A 439 19.09 -11.57 -1.77
CA PRO A 439 18.18 -12.57 -1.21
C PRO A 439 18.84 -13.97 -1.24
N PRO A 440 18.50 -14.86 -0.29
CA PRO A 440 18.98 -16.24 -0.30
C PRO A 440 18.19 -17.07 -1.32
N VAL A 441 18.89 -17.85 -2.14
CA VAL A 441 18.33 -18.68 -3.20
C VAL A 441 18.56 -20.16 -2.89
N ILE A 442 17.51 -20.97 -2.99
CA ILE A 442 17.61 -22.42 -3.09
C ILE A 442 17.30 -22.76 -4.55
N LEU A 443 18.26 -23.33 -5.27
CA LEU A 443 18.06 -23.77 -6.65
C LEU A 443 17.39 -25.16 -6.61
N VAL A 444 16.31 -25.36 -7.37
CA VAL A 444 15.51 -26.60 -7.31
C VAL A 444 15.33 -27.19 -8.72
N GLY A 445 15.96 -28.34 -8.95
CA GLY A 445 15.70 -29.16 -10.14
C GLY A 445 14.46 -30.04 -9.94
N THR A 446 13.34 -29.70 -10.57
CA THR A 446 12.06 -30.43 -10.52
C THR A 446 12.01 -31.55 -11.57
N HIS A 447 10.90 -32.29 -11.65
CA HIS A 447 10.70 -33.41 -12.59
C HIS A 447 11.69 -34.58 -12.41
N LEU A 448 12.11 -34.83 -11.16
CA LEU A 448 13.04 -35.92 -10.80
C LEU A 448 12.47 -37.33 -11.03
N ASP A 449 11.14 -37.45 -11.08
CA ASP A 449 10.37 -38.60 -11.57
C ASP A 449 10.67 -38.94 -13.04
N MET A 450 10.92 -37.93 -13.88
CA MET A 450 11.28 -38.08 -15.29
C MET A 450 12.80 -38.27 -15.49
N VAL A 451 13.59 -38.50 -14.43
CA VAL A 451 15.05 -38.66 -14.48
C VAL A 451 15.48 -39.97 -13.85
N GLU A 452 16.06 -40.86 -14.67
CA GLU A 452 16.65 -42.13 -14.25
C GLU A 452 17.63 -41.95 -13.08
N GLU A 453 17.54 -42.83 -12.09
CA GLU A 453 18.28 -42.70 -10.83
C GLU A 453 19.81 -42.68 -11.02
N SER A 454 20.31 -43.50 -11.94
CA SER A 454 21.71 -43.54 -12.40
C SER A 454 22.22 -42.18 -12.92
N GLN A 455 21.35 -41.36 -13.51
CA GLN A 455 21.72 -40.11 -14.19
C GLN A 455 21.64 -38.89 -13.26
N ARG A 456 20.86 -38.95 -12.17
CA ARG A 456 20.55 -37.81 -11.26
C ARG A 456 21.78 -37.04 -10.81
N THR A 457 22.81 -37.75 -10.34
CA THR A 457 24.06 -37.14 -9.85
C THR A 457 24.86 -36.49 -10.97
N SER A 458 24.95 -37.15 -12.13
CA SER A 458 25.64 -36.62 -13.31
C SER A 458 24.98 -35.34 -13.82
N ILE A 459 23.66 -35.33 -13.97
CA ILE A 459 22.88 -34.15 -14.39
C ILE A 459 23.03 -33.00 -13.38
N ARG A 460 22.98 -33.26 -12.07
CA ARG A 460 23.21 -32.24 -11.02
C ARG A 460 24.64 -31.66 -11.06
N GLN A 461 25.64 -32.45 -11.45
CA GLN A 461 27.01 -31.97 -11.65
C GLN A 461 27.16 -31.16 -12.96
N GLU A 462 26.55 -31.61 -14.06
CA GLU A 462 26.58 -30.93 -15.35
C GLU A 462 25.84 -29.58 -15.32
N VAL A 463 24.70 -29.48 -14.63
CA VAL A 463 24.01 -28.19 -14.40
C VAL A 463 24.93 -27.22 -13.66
N ARG A 464 25.63 -27.67 -12.60
CA ARG A 464 26.64 -26.85 -11.90
C ARG A 464 27.77 -26.43 -12.84
N ARG A 465 28.28 -27.34 -13.69
CA ARG A 465 29.36 -27.05 -14.65
C ARG A 465 28.93 -26.02 -15.71
N LYS A 466 27.72 -26.15 -16.28
CA LYS A 466 27.10 -25.17 -17.19
C LYS A 466 26.96 -23.80 -16.52
N ILE A 467 26.34 -23.74 -15.34
CA ILE A 467 26.21 -22.51 -14.52
C ILE A 467 27.57 -21.83 -14.26
N LYS A 468 28.62 -22.62 -13.98
CA LYS A 468 29.98 -22.11 -13.74
C LYS A 468 30.76 -21.70 -14.99
N SER A 469 30.20 -21.89 -16.20
CA SER A 469 30.87 -21.50 -17.45
C SER A 469 30.62 -20.05 -17.88
N ASP A 470 29.53 -19.40 -17.44
CA ASP A 470 29.36 -17.94 -17.52
C ASP A 470 29.91 -17.31 -16.21
N PRO A 471 30.97 -16.47 -16.24
CA PRO A 471 31.53 -15.88 -15.02
C PRO A 471 30.56 -14.99 -14.22
N GLN A 472 29.58 -14.35 -14.88
CA GLN A 472 28.56 -13.55 -14.21
C GLN A 472 27.58 -14.46 -13.47
N VAL A 473 27.11 -15.53 -14.11
CA VAL A 473 26.19 -16.51 -13.48
C VAL A 473 26.92 -17.28 -12.38
N ALA A 474 28.20 -17.61 -12.58
CA ALA A 474 29.04 -18.24 -11.58
C ALA A 474 29.12 -17.40 -10.30
N THR A 475 29.36 -16.08 -10.46
CA THR A 475 29.40 -15.10 -9.36
C THR A 475 28.04 -14.96 -8.67
N ALA A 476 26.95 -14.85 -9.44
CA ALA A 476 25.60 -14.80 -8.91
C ALA A 476 25.24 -16.08 -8.12
N PHE A 477 25.66 -17.25 -8.62
CA PHE A 477 25.47 -18.52 -7.93
C PHE A 477 26.21 -18.56 -6.59
N ASP A 478 27.50 -18.19 -6.54
CA ASP A 478 28.26 -18.19 -5.27
C ASP A 478 27.79 -17.13 -4.27
N ARG A 479 27.25 -16.01 -4.76
CA ARG A 479 26.69 -14.96 -3.91
C ARG A 479 25.33 -15.35 -3.31
N HIS A 480 24.45 -15.98 -4.09
CA HIS A 480 23.03 -16.14 -3.72
C HIS A 480 22.59 -17.58 -3.41
N VAL A 481 23.17 -18.60 -4.05
CA VAL A 481 22.67 -19.98 -3.93
C VAL A 481 23.23 -20.64 -2.67
N VAL A 482 22.34 -20.87 -1.70
CA VAL A 482 22.63 -21.58 -0.45
C VAL A 482 22.90 -23.06 -0.75
N GLU A 483 22.01 -23.72 -1.48
CA GLU A 483 22.17 -25.08 -2.00
C GLU A 483 21.37 -25.26 -3.31
N PHE A 484 21.77 -26.24 -4.12
CA PHE A 484 21.05 -26.73 -5.30
C PHE A 484 20.55 -28.15 -5.07
N VAL A 485 19.27 -28.29 -4.75
CA VAL A 485 18.59 -29.58 -4.56
C VAL A 485 17.88 -30.07 -5.83
N ILE A 486 17.50 -31.34 -5.83
CA ILE A 486 16.66 -31.96 -6.86
C ILE A 486 15.44 -32.60 -6.20
N LYS A 487 14.25 -32.44 -6.77
CA LYS A 487 12.97 -32.82 -6.15
C LYS A 487 11.99 -33.47 -7.10
N ASN A 488 11.32 -34.50 -6.58
CA ASN A 488 10.16 -35.12 -7.20
C ASN A 488 8.88 -34.50 -6.61
N SER A 489 8.21 -33.62 -7.36
CA SER A 489 6.97 -32.95 -6.93
C SER A 489 5.72 -33.85 -7.04
N THR A 490 5.84 -35.06 -7.60
CA THR A 490 4.68 -35.99 -7.66
C THR A 490 4.39 -36.64 -6.31
N VAL A 491 5.42 -36.85 -5.48
CA VAL A 491 5.36 -37.59 -4.20
C VAL A 491 4.41 -36.92 -3.20
N ASN A 492 3.29 -37.58 -2.90
CA ASN A 492 2.32 -37.07 -1.91
C ASN A 492 2.64 -37.56 -0.49
N VAL A 493 3.87 -37.30 -0.02
CA VAL A 493 4.34 -37.68 1.32
C VAL A 493 4.98 -36.47 1.99
N ARG A 494 4.44 -36.08 3.15
CA ARG A 494 4.83 -34.87 3.89
C ARG A 494 6.34 -34.71 4.07
N SER A 495 7.00 -35.80 4.45
CA SER A 495 8.42 -35.84 4.79
C SER A 495 9.38 -35.86 3.59
N ALA A 496 8.87 -36.01 2.35
CA ALA A 496 9.68 -35.88 1.15
C ALA A 496 10.16 -34.43 0.87
N TYR A 497 9.75 -33.48 1.73
CA TYR A 497 10.06 -32.04 1.63
C TYR A 497 10.67 -31.45 2.92
N ASP A 498 10.91 -32.25 3.96
CA ASP A 498 11.39 -31.74 5.26
C ASP A 498 12.85 -31.25 5.20
N ASP A 499 13.69 -31.88 4.40
CA ASP A 499 15.02 -31.42 4.01
C ASP A 499 15.00 -30.05 3.29
N LEU A 500 14.00 -29.81 2.44
CA LEU A 500 13.81 -28.53 1.77
C LEU A 500 13.26 -27.46 2.74
N TRP A 501 12.42 -27.84 3.70
CA TRP A 501 12.01 -26.94 4.79
C TRP A 501 13.16 -26.59 5.73
N ASN A 502 14.07 -27.53 6.02
CA ASN A 502 15.30 -27.24 6.77
C ASN A 502 16.18 -26.23 6.04
N LEU A 503 16.41 -26.41 4.73
CA LEU A 503 17.12 -25.42 3.91
C LEU A 503 16.40 -24.06 3.86
N VAL A 504 15.06 -24.03 3.87
CA VAL A 504 14.29 -22.77 3.97
C VAL A 504 14.50 -22.08 5.34
N HIS A 505 14.60 -22.83 6.44
CA HIS A 505 14.94 -22.26 7.75
C HIS A 505 16.39 -21.76 7.83
N GLU A 506 17.33 -22.48 7.24
CA GLU A 506 18.74 -22.06 7.15
C GLU A 506 18.88 -20.80 6.28
N ALA A 507 18.14 -20.72 5.17
CA ALA A 507 18.09 -19.55 4.30
C ALA A 507 17.41 -18.32 4.97
N ALA A 508 16.36 -18.54 5.77
CA ALA A 508 15.54 -17.47 6.34
C ALA A 508 16.34 -16.47 7.20
N VAL A 509 17.43 -16.92 7.84
CA VAL A 509 18.27 -16.07 8.71
C VAL A 509 19.00 -14.95 7.95
N HIS A 510 19.02 -14.99 6.61
CA HIS A 510 19.63 -13.96 5.76
C HIS A 510 18.64 -12.88 5.28
N GLN A 511 17.33 -13.04 5.53
CA GLN A 511 16.33 -12.00 5.27
C GLN A 511 16.55 -10.81 6.23
N SER A 512 16.55 -9.55 5.76
CA SER A 512 16.92 -8.42 6.65
C SER A 512 15.90 -8.12 7.77
N GLN A 513 14.65 -8.60 7.65
CA GLN A 513 13.62 -8.51 8.68
C GLN A 513 13.65 -9.65 9.72
N TRP A 514 14.53 -10.64 9.55
CA TRP A 514 14.58 -11.81 10.43
C TRP A 514 15.12 -11.46 11.82
N GLY A 515 14.30 -11.62 12.85
CA GLY A 515 14.66 -11.28 14.23
C GLY A 515 14.60 -9.79 14.55
N GLN A 516 13.99 -8.95 13.71
CA GLN A 516 13.77 -7.53 14.04
C GLN A 516 12.81 -7.37 15.22
N LEU A 517 13.04 -6.36 16.05
CA LEU A 517 12.15 -6.02 17.17
C LEU A 517 11.02 -5.10 16.67
N LEU A 518 9.76 -5.52 16.84
CA LEU A 518 8.57 -4.74 16.51
C LEU A 518 7.87 -4.25 17.79
N PRO A 519 7.54 -2.95 17.93
CA PRO A 519 6.75 -2.45 19.06
C PRO A 519 5.39 -3.16 19.16
N ALA A 520 4.95 -3.55 20.36
CA ALA A 520 3.64 -4.20 20.52
C ALA A 520 2.46 -3.28 20.11
N THR A 521 2.64 -1.95 20.22
CA THR A 521 1.73 -0.94 19.66
C THR A 521 1.51 -1.10 18.15
N TRP A 522 2.56 -1.41 17.37
CA TRP A 522 2.43 -1.66 15.93
C TRP A 522 1.58 -2.90 15.65
N ILE A 523 1.69 -3.95 16.48
CA ILE A 523 0.91 -5.18 16.34
C ILE A 523 -0.57 -4.95 16.66
N THR A 524 -0.91 -4.05 17.60
CA THR A 524 -2.32 -3.67 17.86
C THR A 524 -2.98 -3.02 16.64
N LEU A 525 -2.28 -2.13 15.94
CA LEU A 525 -2.79 -1.50 14.72
C LEU A 525 -2.75 -2.45 13.52
N GLU A 526 -1.72 -3.30 13.40
CA GLU A 526 -1.64 -4.36 12.38
C GLU A 526 -2.85 -5.30 12.48
N ARG A 527 -3.21 -5.74 13.69
CA ARG A 527 -4.39 -6.57 13.95
C ARG A 527 -5.69 -5.93 13.45
N ASP A 528 -5.88 -4.65 13.74
CA ASP A 528 -7.10 -3.93 13.34
C ASP A 528 -7.18 -3.70 11.83
N LEU A 529 -6.04 -3.47 11.15
CA LEU A 529 -5.99 -3.41 9.69
C LEU A 529 -6.24 -4.79 9.05
N MET A 530 -5.71 -5.87 9.64
CA MET A 530 -5.97 -7.24 9.16
C MET A 530 -7.42 -7.68 9.39
N LEU A 531 -8.08 -7.21 10.47
CA LEU A 531 -9.52 -7.42 10.70
C LEU A 531 -10.35 -6.82 9.58
N LEU A 532 -10.08 -5.55 9.22
CA LEU A 532 -10.79 -4.84 8.16
C LEU A 532 -10.56 -5.49 6.79
N LYS A 533 -9.31 -5.89 6.50
CA LYS A 533 -8.98 -6.66 5.29
C LYS A 533 -9.78 -7.97 5.23
N GLY A 534 -9.89 -8.71 6.34
CA GLY A 534 -10.70 -9.92 6.46
C GLY A 534 -12.20 -9.67 6.29
N GLN A 535 -12.69 -8.48 6.66
CA GLN A 535 -14.05 -8.00 6.40
C GLN A 535 -14.25 -7.50 4.95
N GLY A 536 -13.24 -7.59 4.08
CA GLY A 536 -13.30 -7.23 2.67
C GLY A 536 -12.80 -5.82 2.32
N VAL A 537 -12.37 -5.02 3.30
CA VAL A 537 -11.89 -3.64 3.06
C VAL A 537 -10.59 -3.66 2.26
N LYS A 538 -10.66 -3.25 0.99
CA LYS A 538 -9.50 -3.21 0.07
C LYS A 538 -8.62 -1.99 0.26
N VAL A 539 -9.21 -0.85 0.60
CA VAL A 539 -8.58 0.48 0.63
C VAL A 539 -9.00 1.26 1.87
N MET A 540 -8.09 2.05 2.45
CA MET A 540 -8.36 3.04 3.49
C MET A 540 -7.59 4.34 3.21
N THR A 541 -7.99 5.45 3.81
CA THR A 541 -7.21 6.70 3.87
C THR A 541 -6.28 6.76 5.07
N LEU A 542 -5.23 7.58 4.99
CA LEU A 542 -4.30 7.80 6.10
C LEU A 542 -5.00 8.38 7.34
N ASP A 543 -6.02 9.23 7.20
CA ASP A 543 -6.77 9.72 8.37
C ASP A 543 -7.65 8.64 9.00
N GLU A 544 -8.25 7.73 8.23
CA GLU A 544 -8.97 6.59 8.83
C GLU A 544 -8.03 5.65 9.59
N VAL A 545 -6.78 5.50 9.13
CA VAL A 545 -5.73 4.76 9.86
C VAL A 545 -5.27 5.55 11.10
N ASN A 546 -5.01 6.85 11.00
CA ASN A 546 -4.64 7.70 12.14
C ASN A 546 -5.77 7.80 13.17
N ALA A 547 -7.04 7.85 12.74
CA ALA A 547 -8.20 7.86 13.61
C ALA A 547 -8.33 6.54 14.39
N ARG A 548 -8.01 5.40 13.78
CA ARG A 548 -7.91 4.13 14.50
C ARG A 548 -6.72 4.14 15.46
N ALA A 549 -5.54 4.58 15.00
CA ALA A 549 -4.34 4.69 15.82
C ALA A 549 -4.53 5.58 17.07
N ARG A 550 -5.29 6.67 16.95
CA ARG A 550 -5.69 7.58 18.05
C ARG A 550 -6.67 6.95 19.05
N ASN A 551 -7.42 5.92 18.63
CA ASN A 551 -8.48 5.26 19.41
C ASN A 551 -8.07 3.89 19.99
N LEU A 552 -6.82 3.46 19.84
CA LEU A 552 -6.27 2.25 20.47
C LEU A 552 -6.08 2.44 21.99
N VAL A 553 -6.02 1.34 22.74
CA VAL A 553 -5.78 1.37 24.20
C VAL A 553 -4.44 2.03 24.57
N VAL A 554 -3.43 1.88 23.71
CA VAL A 554 -2.21 2.69 23.69
C VAL A 554 -2.14 3.39 22.32
N PRO A 555 -2.49 4.69 22.24
CA PRO A 555 -2.43 5.43 20.99
C PRO A 555 -1.01 5.54 20.43
N LEU A 556 -0.89 5.46 19.09
CA LEU A 556 0.35 5.76 18.37
C LEU A 556 0.36 7.24 17.95
N ASP A 557 1.53 7.86 17.86
CA ASP A 557 1.67 9.14 17.16
C ASP A 557 1.78 8.94 15.64
N GLU A 558 1.53 9.99 14.86
CA GLU A 558 1.44 9.87 13.40
C GLU A 558 2.76 9.39 12.75
N ARG A 559 3.92 9.62 13.39
CA ARG A 559 5.22 9.13 12.91
C ARG A 559 5.39 7.63 13.17
N ASP A 560 4.90 7.13 14.31
CA ASP A 560 4.85 5.69 14.58
C ASP A 560 3.91 4.98 13.60
N VAL A 561 2.77 5.59 13.24
CA VAL A 561 1.87 5.08 12.19
C VAL A 561 2.57 5.06 10.83
N LEU A 562 3.24 6.15 10.43
CA LEU A 562 3.98 6.22 9.17
C LEU A 562 5.09 5.15 9.09
N ALA A 563 5.87 4.97 10.16
CA ALA A 563 6.93 3.97 10.23
C ALA A 563 6.38 2.52 10.20
N MET A 564 5.24 2.26 10.86
CA MET A 564 4.55 0.97 10.77
C MET A 564 4.04 0.70 9.35
N LEU A 565 3.43 1.69 8.69
CA LEU A 565 2.95 1.57 7.31
C LEU A 565 4.11 1.31 6.33
N GLU A 566 5.25 1.97 6.52
CA GLU A 566 6.48 1.70 5.75
C GLU A 566 6.97 0.26 5.97
N TYR A 567 7.01 -0.23 7.22
CA TYR A 567 7.33 -1.63 7.51
C TYR A 567 6.37 -2.61 6.81
N LEU A 568 5.05 -2.42 6.95
CA LEU A 568 4.05 -3.28 6.32
C LEU A 568 4.11 -3.23 4.78
N HIS A 569 4.51 -2.10 4.21
CA HIS A 569 4.80 -1.97 2.78
C HIS A 569 6.06 -2.76 2.36
N VAL A 570 7.17 -2.66 3.12
CA VAL A 570 8.42 -3.39 2.85
C VAL A 570 8.22 -4.90 2.97
N ILE A 571 7.46 -5.38 3.95
CA ILE A 571 7.08 -6.80 4.05
C ILE A 571 6.00 -7.22 3.04
N ARG A 572 5.42 -6.28 2.27
CA ARG A 572 4.38 -6.49 1.24
C ARG A 572 3.08 -7.08 1.81
N SER A 573 2.75 -6.75 3.05
CA SER A 573 1.46 -7.05 3.68
C SER A 573 0.38 -6.07 3.20
N ILE A 574 0.76 -4.79 3.03
CA ILE A 574 -0.05 -3.71 2.43
C ILE A 574 0.75 -3.01 1.31
N LEU A 575 0.12 -2.06 0.61
CA LEU A 575 0.83 -1.09 -0.24
C LEU A 575 0.42 0.35 0.13
N SER A 576 1.39 1.24 0.25
CA SER A 576 1.21 2.63 0.69
C SER A 576 2.14 3.58 -0.07
N PHE A 577 1.62 4.71 -0.56
CA PHE A 577 2.41 5.78 -1.20
C PHE A 577 1.95 7.16 -0.72
N GLN A 578 2.84 8.16 -0.85
CA GLN A 578 2.52 9.59 -0.66
C GLN A 578 1.78 9.87 0.66
N LEU A 579 2.31 9.37 1.79
CA LEU A 579 1.72 9.50 3.12
C LEU A 579 1.91 10.92 3.73
N GLU A 580 1.75 11.93 2.89
CA GLU A 580 1.96 13.36 3.12
C GLU A 580 0.61 14.11 3.27
N ASN A 581 -0.50 13.47 2.89
CA ASN A 581 -1.86 14.01 2.96
C ASN A 581 -2.77 13.05 3.74
N PRO A 582 -3.64 13.53 4.65
CA PRO A 582 -4.57 12.67 5.39
C PRO A 582 -5.52 11.85 4.48
N ASN A 583 -5.84 12.32 3.28
CA ASN A 583 -6.68 11.61 2.31
C ASN A 583 -5.91 10.57 1.47
N SER A 584 -4.60 10.41 1.66
CA SER A 584 -3.79 9.48 0.87
C SER A 584 -4.26 8.03 1.08
N ARG A 585 -4.59 7.36 -0.02
CA ARG A 585 -5.17 6.01 -0.01
C ARG A 585 -4.09 4.94 0.11
N ILE A 586 -4.31 4.00 1.02
CA ILE A 586 -3.49 2.83 1.35
C ILE A 586 -4.27 1.58 0.92
N ILE A 587 -3.62 0.64 0.24
CA ILE A 587 -4.22 -0.63 -0.19
C ILE A 587 -3.88 -1.72 0.84
N LEU A 588 -4.91 -2.22 1.54
CA LEU A 588 -4.78 -3.29 2.54
C LEU A 588 -4.68 -4.70 1.92
N ASP A 589 -5.13 -4.84 0.67
CA ASP A 589 -5.08 -6.09 -0.08
C ASP A 589 -4.21 -5.95 -1.34
N PRO A 590 -2.91 -6.27 -1.25
CA PRO A 590 -2.04 -6.26 -2.41
C PRO A 590 -2.51 -7.22 -3.52
N GLN A 591 -3.11 -8.37 -3.19
CA GLN A 591 -3.54 -9.39 -4.16
C GLN A 591 -4.62 -8.85 -5.10
N TRP A 592 -5.56 -8.07 -4.55
CA TRP A 592 -6.59 -7.37 -5.30
C TRP A 592 -6.01 -6.38 -6.34
N LEU A 593 -4.93 -5.65 -6.00
CA LEU A 593 -4.21 -4.82 -6.98
C LEU A 593 -3.55 -5.66 -8.09
N ILE A 594 -3.02 -6.85 -7.77
CA ILE A 594 -2.48 -7.78 -8.77
C ILE A 594 -3.57 -8.18 -9.75
N GLN A 595 -4.75 -8.56 -9.24
CA GLN A 595 -5.87 -9.03 -10.05
C GLN A 595 -6.37 -7.95 -11.03
N ALA A 596 -6.46 -6.69 -10.59
CA ALA A 596 -6.85 -5.57 -11.45
C ALA A 596 -5.90 -5.37 -12.65
N PHE A 597 -4.57 -5.35 -12.41
CA PHE A 597 -3.58 -5.25 -13.49
C PHE A 597 -3.52 -6.52 -14.34
N ARG A 598 -3.66 -7.70 -13.71
CA ARG A 598 -3.73 -8.99 -14.40
C ARG A 598 -4.85 -9.03 -15.42
N MET A 599 -6.03 -8.48 -15.11
CA MET A 599 -7.13 -8.42 -16.07
C MET A 599 -6.74 -7.62 -17.32
N ILE A 600 -6.14 -6.44 -17.19
CA ILE A 600 -5.64 -5.66 -18.35
C ILE A 600 -4.64 -6.47 -19.18
N VAL A 601 -3.60 -7.02 -18.54
CA VAL A 601 -2.53 -7.76 -19.23
C VAL A 601 -3.05 -9.03 -19.91
N THR A 602 -3.91 -9.80 -19.22
CA THR A 602 -4.46 -11.06 -19.74
C THR A 602 -5.55 -10.84 -20.80
N THR A 603 -6.33 -9.75 -20.72
CA THR A 603 -7.21 -9.31 -21.80
C THR A 603 -6.42 -9.04 -23.07
N VAL A 604 -5.42 -8.17 -23.00
CA VAL A 604 -4.62 -7.75 -24.17
C VAL A 604 -3.94 -8.94 -24.82
N LYS A 605 -3.29 -9.80 -24.03
CA LYS A 605 -2.54 -10.95 -24.57
C LYS A 605 -3.43 -12.08 -25.09
N PHE A 606 -4.39 -12.54 -24.27
CA PHE A 606 -5.15 -13.75 -24.57
C PHE A 606 -6.48 -13.49 -25.30
N ARG A 607 -6.75 -12.22 -25.69
CA ARG A 607 -7.93 -11.78 -26.45
C ARG A 607 -9.24 -12.33 -25.86
N GLN A 608 -9.43 -12.11 -24.56
CA GLN A 608 -10.57 -12.65 -23.81
C GLN A 608 -11.92 -12.23 -24.42
N GLN A 609 -12.79 -13.22 -24.63
CA GLN A 609 -14.07 -13.06 -25.33
C GLN A 609 -15.03 -12.09 -24.61
N GLY A 610 -15.98 -11.53 -25.38
CA GLY A 610 -17.02 -10.64 -24.86
C GLY A 610 -16.53 -9.25 -24.44
N LEU A 611 -15.40 -8.78 -24.99
CA LEU A 611 -15.06 -7.36 -25.03
C LEU A 611 -15.43 -6.82 -26.41
N ASP A 612 -15.60 -5.50 -26.52
CA ASP A 612 -15.85 -4.84 -27.79
C ASP A 612 -14.65 -5.04 -28.75
N PRO A 613 -14.85 -5.62 -29.95
CA PRO A 613 -13.81 -5.73 -30.96
C PRO A 613 -13.21 -4.37 -31.37
N GLU A 614 -13.97 -3.28 -31.31
CA GLU A 614 -13.48 -1.94 -31.64
C GLU A 614 -12.46 -1.44 -30.61
N LEU A 615 -12.72 -1.63 -29.31
CA LEU A 615 -11.77 -1.30 -28.24
C LEU A 615 -10.47 -2.13 -28.34
N ILE A 616 -10.57 -3.42 -28.71
CA ILE A 616 -9.40 -4.27 -28.93
C ILE A 616 -8.63 -3.80 -30.18
N SER A 617 -9.32 -3.46 -31.26
CA SER A 617 -8.73 -2.94 -32.50
C SER A 617 -8.04 -1.59 -32.29
N GLU A 618 -8.63 -0.70 -31.49
CA GLU A 618 -8.01 0.56 -31.09
C GLU A 618 -6.73 0.33 -30.27
N TYR A 619 -6.76 -0.56 -29.27
CA TYR A 619 -5.56 -0.89 -28.50
C TYR A 619 -4.47 -1.50 -29.39
N ASP A 620 -4.81 -2.44 -30.28
CA ASP A 620 -3.85 -3.04 -31.20
C ASP A 620 -3.23 -2.01 -32.16
N ARG A 621 -4.02 -1.04 -32.63
CA ARG A 621 -3.59 0.04 -33.53
C ARG A 621 -2.75 1.12 -32.85
N THR A 622 -3.01 1.43 -31.58
CA THR A 622 -2.48 2.66 -30.92
C THR A 622 -1.59 2.39 -29.70
N ARG A 623 -1.65 1.19 -29.12
CA ARG A 623 -1.09 0.84 -27.80
C ARG A 623 -1.57 1.75 -26.64
N ARG A 624 -2.72 2.44 -26.81
CA ARG A 624 -3.35 3.29 -25.79
C ARG A 624 -4.37 2.48 -24.98
N LEU A 625 -4.19 2.50 -23.67
CA LEU A 625 -5.13 1.96 -22.69
C LEU A 625 -6.08 3.09 -22.25
N THR A 626 -7.20 3.26 -22.96
CA THR A 626 -8.19 4.33 -22.73
C THR A 626 -9.09 4.03 -21.52
N ILE A 627 -9.72 5.04 -20.88
CA ILE A 627 -10.69 4.78 -19.80
C ILE A 627 -11.82 3.82 -20.23
N PRO A 628 -12.47 3.95 -21.41
CA PRO A 628 -13.48 2.98 -21.85
C PRO A 628 -12.96 1.54 -21.95
N PHE A 629 -11.69 1.32 -22.35
CA PHE A 629 -11.08 -0.01 -22.34
C PHE A 629 -10.92 -0.54 -20.91
N ILE A 630 -10.42 0.29 -19.99
CA ILE A 630 -10.21 -0.06 -18.58
C ILE A 630 -11.56 -0.40 -17.92
N ASP A 631 -12.57 0.47 -18.10
CA ASP A 631 -13.91 0.28 -17.57
C ASP A 631 -14.55 -1.01 -18.12
N ALA A 632 -14.45 -1.27 -19.43
CA ALA A 632 -14.97 -2.49 -20.05
C ALA A 632 -14.24 -3.78 -19.62
N VAL A 633 -12.96 -3.69 -19.25
CA VAL A 633 -12.20 -4.79 -18.65
C VAL A 633 -12.65 -5.01 -17.21
N TRP A 634 -12.63 -3.98 -16.36
CA TRP A 634 -12.90 -4.12 -14.93
C TRP A 634 -14.37 -4.35 -14.60
N THR A 635 -15.31 -3.92 -15.45
CA THR A 635 -16.75 -4.27 -15.30
C THR A 635 -16.99 -5.79 -15.36
N LYS A 636 -16.17 -6.57 -16.10
CA LYS A 636 -16.26 -8.05 -16.06
C LYS A 636 -15.79 -8.66 -14.73
N GLY A 637 -15.06 -7.90 -13.93
CA GLY A 637 -14.53 -8.28 -12.62
C GLY A 637 -15.14 -7.48 -11.48
N ASP A 638 -16.28 -6.81 -11.69
CA ASP A 638 -16.86 -5.86 -10.74
C ASP A 638 -17.27 -6.50 -9.39
N ALA A 639 -17.41 -7.83 -9.37
CA ALA A 639 -17.53 -8.63 -8.14
C ALA A 639 -16.35 -8.47 -7.16
N GLU A 640 -15.19 -7.98 -7.63
CA GLU A 640 -14.02 -7.63 -6.81
C GLU A 640 -13.98 -6.13 -6.42
N GLY A 641 -14.98 -5.32 -6.81
CA GLY A 641 -15.07 -3.90 -6.43
C GLY A 641 -14.06 -2.96 -7.13
N PHE A 642 -13.52 -3.34 -8.28
CA PHE A 642 -12.51 -2.52 -8.98
C PHE A 642 -13.02 -1.14 -9.41
N MET A 643 -14.31 -1.01 -9.76
CA MET A 643 -14.87 0.24 -10.28
C MET A 643 -15.00 1.33 -9.21
N GLU A 644 -15.34 0.96 -7.97
CA GLU A 644 -15.39 1.87 -6.81
C GLU A 644 -14.04 2.58 -6.57
N PHE A 645 -12.95 1.82 -6.71
CA PHE A 645 -11.59 2.29 -6.43
C PHE A 645 -10.75 2.53 -7.68
N ARG A 646 -11.38 2.66 -8.87
CA ARG A 646 -10.71 2.80 -10.18
C ARG A 646 -9.56 3.83 -10.16
N ASP A 647 -9.82 5.03 -9.65
CA ASP A 647 -8.84 6.11 -9.53
C ASP A 647 -7.65 5.72 -8.62
N THR A 648 -7.90 4.96 -7.54
CA THR A 648 -6.86 4.45 -6.64
C THR A 648 -5.99 3.40 -7.34
N ILE A 649 -6.61 2.47 -8.06
CA ILE A 649 -5.90 1.40 -8.78
C ILE A 649 -5.00 2.03 -9.84
N LEU A 650 -5.54 2.93 -10.68
CA LEU A 650 -4.77 3.61 -11.71
C LEU A 650 -3.63 4.45 -11.13
N LEU A 651 -3.85 5.16 -10.01
CA LEU A 651 -2.79 5.85 -9.29
C LEU A 651 -1.69 4.85 -8.87
N TYR A 652 -2.03 3.74 -8.22
CA TYR A 652 -1.03 2.78 -7.76
C TYR A 652 -0.24 2.13 -8.92
N LEU A 653 -0.89 1.80 -10.04
CA LEU A 653 -0.21 1.23 -11.20
C LEU A 653 0.73 2.25 -11.90
N ASP A 654 0.36 3.53 -11.90
CA ASP A 654 1.17 4.63 -12.44
C ASP A 654 2.36 4.94 -11.51
N ARG A 655 2.15 5.02 -10.18
CA ARG A 655 3.23 5.16 -9.16
C ARG A 655 4.19 3.95 -9.12
N LEU A 656 3.73 2.76 -9.52
CA LEU A 656 4.55 1.56 -9.66
C LEU A 656 5.32 1.50 -10.99
N GLU A 657 5.14 2.48 -11.87
CA GLU A 657 5.72 2.54 -13.22
C GLU A 657 5.34 1.31 -14.08
N LEU A 658 4.12 0.77 -13.86
CA LEU A 658 3.53 -0.32 -14.65
C LEU A 658 2.74 0.21 -15.83
N ILE A 659 1.99 1.29 -15.63
CA ILE A 659 1.34 2.10 -16.67
C ILE A 659 1.91 3.52 -16.61
N VAL A 660 1.66 4.35 -17.63
CA VAL A 660 2.08 5.75 -17.61
C VAL A 660 1.18 6.65 -18.46
N LYS A 661 0.92 7.88 -17.98
CA LYS A 661 0.39 8.95 -18.84
C LYS A 661 1.49 9.65 -19.64
N PRO A 662 1.43 9.69 -20.99
CA PRO A 662 2.30 10.54 -21.80
C PRO A 662 2.00 12.03 -21.62
N LEU A 663 2.84 12.89 -22.20
CA LEU A 663 2.49 14.30 -22.41
C LEU A 663 1.31 14.47 -23.37
N PRO A 664 0.48 15.51 -23.20
CA PRO A 664 -0.57 15.86 -24.15
C PRO A 664 -0.01 16.32 -25.50
N LYS A 665 -0.77 16.09 -26.57
CA LYS A 665 -0.54 16.69 -27.90
C LYS A 665 -0.88 18.19 -27.88
N GLU A 666 -0.45 18.98 -28.87
CA GLU A 666 -0.67 20.43 -28.92
C GLU A 666 -2.14 20.87 -28.82
N ASP A 667 -3.07 20.08 -29.35
CA ASP A 667 -4.53 20.30 -29.30
C ASP A 667 -5.21 19.67 -28.07
N GLU A 668 -4.49 18.87 -27.28
CA GLU A 668 -5.02 18.03 -26.22
C GLU A 668 -4.85 18.72 -24.86
N THR A 669 -5.94 18.93 -24.12
CA THR A 669 -5.90 19.68 -22.84
C THR A 669 -5.75 18.78 -21.61
N CYS A 670 -6.01 17.48 -21.75
CA CYS A 670 -5.90 16.48 -20.69
C CYS A 670 -5.79 15.08 -21.32
N VAL A 671 -4.80 14.29 -20.90
CA VAL A 671 -4.63 12.89 -21.34
C VAL A 671 -5.50 11.96 -20.51
N ASP A 672 -6.38 11.20 -21.18
CA ASP A 672 -7.32 10.23 -20.60
C ASP A 672 -7.00 8.75 -20.91
N TYR A 673 -5.82 8.49 -21.47
CA TYR A 673 -5.30 7.15 -21.71
C TYR A 673 -3.93 6.94 -21.06
N PHE A 674 -3.56 5.67 -20.91
CA PHE A 674 -2.25 5.25 -20.42
C PHE A 674 -1.52 4.46 -21.50
N ILE A 675 -0.19 4.35 -21.35
CA ILE A 675 0.64 3.44 -22.11
C ILE A 675 1.10 2.29 -21.19
N VAL A 676 1.18 1.12 -21.81
CA VAL A 676 1.68 -0.22 -21.45
C VAL A 676 3.17 -0.56 -21.57
N PRO A 677 4.20 -0.03 -20.85
CA PRO A 677 5.59 -0.15 -21.34
C PRO A 677 6.12 -1.59 -21.53
N CYS A 678 5.60 -2.56 -20.77
CA CYS A 678 5.90 -3.99 -20.92
C CYS A 678 4.98 -4.77 -21.88
N LEU A 679 4.03 -4.09 -22.53
CA LEU A 679 3.15 -4.59 -23.59
C LEU A 679 3.36 -3.84 -24.92
N LEU A 680 4.46 -3.08 -25.03
CA LEU A 680 4.95 -2.50 -26.28
C LEU A 680 5.61 -3.59 -27.14
N ASP A 681 5.63 -3.38 -28.44
CA ASP A 681 6.26 -4.28 -29.41
C ASP A 681 7.79 -4.36 -29.22
N GLU A 682 8.40 -5.49 -29.61
CA GLU A 682 9.85 -5.73 -29.42
C GLU A 682 10.72 -4.68 -30.14
N PRO A 683 11.88 -4.30 -29.57
CA PRO A 683 12.72 -3.24 -30.11
C PRO A 683 13.33 -3.61 -31.47
N ASN A 684 12.96 -2.86 -32.52
CA ASN A 684 13.54 -2.99 -33.85
C ASN A 684 14.31 -1.70 -34.24
N PRO A 685 15.63 -1.64 -34.01
CA PRO A 685 16.47 -0.51 -34.41
C PRO A 685 16.34 -0.10 -35.88
N ASN A 686 15.94 -1.01 -36.78
CA ASN A 686 15.78 -0.70 -38.20
C ASN A 686 14.57 0.22 -38.49
N HIS A 687 13.63 0.40 -37.55
CA HIS A 687 12.58 1.42 -37.68
C HIS A 687 13.14 2.84 -37.45
N ILE A 688 14.09 3.00 -36.53
CA ILE A 688 14.69 4.29 -36.15
C ILE A 688 15.92 4.63 -37.00
N ARG A 689 16.65 3.62 -37.48
CA ARG A 689 17.88 3.80 -38.27
C ARG A 689 17.72 4.77 -39.45
N PRO A 690 16.65 4.72 -40.29
CA PRO A 690 16.44 5.68 -41.38
C PRO A 690 16.36 7.13 -40.91
N LEU A 691 15.73 7.39 -39.76
CA LEU A 691 15.58 8.72 -39.17
C LEU A 691 16.93 9.32 -38.71
N LEU A 692 17.89 8.46 -38.37
CA LEU A 692 19.26 8.83 -37.95
C LEU A 692 20.29 8.80 -39.10
N GLU A 693 19.91 8.31 -40.28
CA GLU A 693 20.78 8.18 -41.46
C GLU A 693 20.26 8.98 -42.68
N GLN A 694 19.11 9.65 -42.54
CA GLN A 694 18.54 10.55 -43.53
C GLN A 694 19.52 11.70 -43.88
N LYS A 695 19.65 11.98 -45.18
CA LYS A 695 20.53 13.03 -45.70
C LYS A 695 20.06 14.41 -45.21
N GLY A 696 20.85 15.01 -44.33
CA GLY A 696 20.59 16.32 -43.72
C GLY A 696 20.38 16.26 -42.20
N THR A 697 20.11 15.08 -41.64
CA THR A 697 20.02 14.90 -40.20
C THR A 697 21.37 15.11 -39.53
N ILE A 698 21.44 16.09 -38.64
CA ILE A 698 22.58 16.31 -37.75
C ILE A 698 22.34 15.50 -36.47
N LYS A 699 23.33 14.70 -36.06
CA LYS A 699 23.27 13.90 -34.83
C LYS A 699 24.51 14.05 -33.96
N SER A 700 24.34 13.91 -32.65
CA SER A 700 25.45 13.77 -31.71
C SER A 700 26.12 12.41 -31.86
N ARG A 701 27.32 12.30 -31.30
CA ARG A 701 27.83 11.01 -30.81
C ARG A 701 26.90 10.47 -29.72
N THR A 702 26.71 9.16 -29.66
CA THR A 702 25.85 8.49 -28.67
C THR A 702 26.51 8.55 -27.30
N LEU A 703 25.79 9.03 -26.28
CA LEU A 703 26.16 8.82 -24.88
C LEU A 703 25.64 7.45 -24.43
N CYS A 704 26.50 6.64 -23.83
CA CYS A 704 26.15 5.37 -23.23
C CYS A 704 26.36 5.42 -21.72
N PHE A 705 25.34 5.00 -20.98
CA PHE A 705 25.38 4.69 -19.55
C PHE A 705 25.62 3.18 -19.43
N GLU A 706 26.86 2.78 -19.15
CA GLU A 706 27.26 1.38 -18.99
C GLU A 706 27.23 1.02 -17.51
N PHE A 707 26.32 0.13 -17.10
CA PHE A 707 26.26 -0.36 -15.73
C PHE A 707 27.43 -1.29 -15.43
N ARG A 708 28.11 -1.06 -14.30
CA ARG A 708 29.24 -1.89 -13.83
C ARG A 708 28.76 -3.30 -13.50
N GLU A 709 27.54 -3.38 -12.97
CA GLU A 709 26.76 -4.59 -12.88
C GLU A 709 26.24 -4.95 -14.28
N ARG A 710 26.87 -5.96 -14.90
CA ARG A 710 26.72 -6.35 -16.33
C ARG A 710 25.37 -6.98 -16.71
N PHE A 711 24.32 -6.64 -15.96
CA PHE A 711 22.93 -6.99 -16.22
C PHE A 711 22.03 -6.04 -15.44
N ILE A 712 21.08 -5.40 -16.11
CA ILE A 712 19.98 -4.64 -15.50
C ILE A 712 18.64 -5.27 -15.95
N PRO A 713 17.65 -5.45 -15.05
CA PRO A 713 16.39 -6.09 -15.42
C PRO A 713 15.62 -5.35 -16.51
N PRO A 714 14.96 -6.06 -17.46
CA PRO A 714 14.00 -5.46 -18.39
C PRO A 714 12.90 -4.64 -17.72
N ALA A 715 12.52 -5.03 -16.49
CA ALA A 715 11.62 -4.26 -15.63
C ALA A 715 12.11 -2.82 -15.40
N VAL A 716 13.40 -2.63 -15.10
CA VAL A 716 14.01 -1.30 -14.90
C VAL A 716 13.99 -0.49 -16.18
N TYR A 717 14.31 -1.09 -17.33
CA TYR A 717 14.24 -0.40 -18.62
C TYR A 717 12.83 0.06 -18.97
N ASN A 718 11.82 -0.77 -18.69
CA ASN A 718 10.42 -0.43 -18.91
C ASN A 718 9.97 0.72 -17.99
N LYS A 719 10.46 0.78 -16.74
CA LYS A 719 10.20 1.90 -15.81
C LYS A 719 10.92 3.20 -16.21
N ILE A 720 12.18 3.11 -16.65
CA ILE A 720 12.91 4.27 -17.18
C ILE A 720 12.21 4.81 -18.43
N LEU A 721 11.76 3.92 -19.32
CA LEU A 721 10.97 4.26 -20.49
C LEU A 721 9.64 4.94 -20.09
N ALA A 722 8.95 4.45 -19.06
CA ALA A 722 7.77 5.11 -18.48
C ALA A 722 8.10 6.54 -18.03
N SER A 723 9.13 6.70 -17.20
CA SER A 723 9.60 8.01 -16.73
C SER A 723 10.02 8.96 -17.87
N CYS A 724 10.45 8.45 -19.04
CA CYS A 724 10.71 9.23 -20.25
C CYS A 724 9.42 9.60 -21.01
N ILE A 725 8.49 8.67 -21.20
CA ILE A 725 7.16 8.90 -21.82
C ILE A 725 6.39 10.01 -21.09
N HIS A 726 6.50 10.05 -19.75
CA HIS A 726 5.90 11.09 -18.93
C HIS A 726 6.55 12.47 -19.13
N ARG A 727 7.83 12.55 -19.53
CA ARG A 727 8.64 13.79 -19.51
C ARG A 727 8.92 14.41 -20.88
N PHE A 728 8.75 13.66 -21.96
CA PHE A 728 9.08 14.07 -23.32
C PHE A 728 8.00 13.58 -24.29
N GLU A 729 7.74 14.35 -25.35
CA GLU A 729 6.74 13.97 -26.35
C GLU A 729 7.28 12.85 -27.26
N VAL A 730 6.48 11.83 -27.51
CA VAL A 730 6.86 10.66 -28.31
C VAL A 730 6.71 10.98 -29.81
N LEU A 731 7.76 10.77 -30.61
CA LEU A 731 7.68 11.01 -32.05
C LEU A 731 6.74 10.02 -32.76
N ARG A 732 6.12 10.46 -33.86
CA ARG A 732 5.23 9.65 -34.71
C ARG A 732 5.97 9.16 -35.96
N LEU A 733 5.58 8.00 -36.50
CA LEU A 733 6.15 7.45 -37.74
C LEU A 733 5.72 8.24 -38.99
N SER A 734 4.50 8.79 -38.98
CA SER A 734 3.99 9.71 -40.00
C SER A 734 2.86 10.57 -39.43
N ASP A 735 2.64 11.75 -39.99
CA ASP A 735 1.61 12.69 -39.51
C ASP A 735 0.18 12.18 -39.73
N GLN A 736 0.01 11.15 -40.57
CA GLN A 736 -1.29 10.57 -40.95
C GLN A 736 -1.66 9.32 -40.13
N ASN A 737 -0.75 8.77 -39.32
CA ASN A 737 -1.00 7.57 -38.50
C ASN A 737 -0.75 7.83 -37.01
N ASP A 738 -1.47 7.12 -36.14
CA ASP A 738 -1.24 7.13 -34.69
C ASP A 738 0.06 6.42 -34.26
N ASN A 739 0.77 5.78 -35.20
CA ASN A 739 1.94 4.94 -34.93
C ASN A 739 3.10 5.74 -34.32
N LEU A 740 3.57 5.32 -33.15
CA LEU A 740 4.62 5.98 -32.38
C LEU A 740 5.99 5.31 -32.57
N TYR A 741 7.07 6.08 -32.52
CA TYR A 741 8.44 5.58 -32.37
C TYR A 741 8.67 5.14 -30.91
N LEU A 742 7.93 4.11 -30.49
CA LEU A 742 7.88 3.63 -29.12
C LEU A 742 7.72 2.11 -29.09
N GLN A 743 8.78 1.43 -28.67
CA GLN A 743 8.92 -0.02 -28.56
C GLN A 743 9.52 -0.37 -27.19
N GLN A 744 9.46 -1.63 -26.78
CA GLN A 744 9.97 -2.03 -25.47
C GLN A 744 11.48 -1.75 -25.37
N GLY A 745 11.87 -0.82 -24.49
CA GLY A 745 13.26 -0.40 -24.31
C GLY A 745 13.85 0.44 -25.46
N LEU A 746 13.08 0.84 -26.48
CA LEU A 746 13.58 1.58 -27.63
C LEU A 746 12.56 2.65 -28.09
N ALA A 747 12.91 3.92 -28.04
CA ALA A 747 11.99 5.01 -28.38
C ALA A 747 12.69 6.26 -28.94
N CYS A 748 11.93 7.11 -29.63
CA CYS A 748 12.36 8.46 -30.02
C CYS A 748 11.40 9.53 -29.47
N PHE A 749 11.98 10.62 -28.96
CA PHE A 749 11.25 11.72 -28.33
C PHE A 749 11.62 13.07 -28.94
N ALA A 750 10.66 14.00 -29.00
CA ALA A 750 10.94 15.42 -29.07
C ALA A 750 11.27 15.91 -27.65
N ILE A 751 12.44 16.54 -27.50
CA ILE A 751 12.91 17.10 -26.21
C ILE A 751 12.96 18.63 -26.23
N SER A 752 12.87 19.24 -27.42
CA SER A 752 12.79 20.68 -27.68
C SER A 752 12.50 20.91 -29.16
N VAL A 753 12.13 22.15 -29.55
CA VAL A 753 12.00 22.55 -30.96
C VAL A 753 13.30 22.35 -31.76
N ARG A 754 14.47 22.39 -31.09
CA ARG A 754 15.78 22.16 -31.72
C ARG A 754 16.20 20.71 -31.86
N TRP A 755 15.81 19.83 -30.94
CA TRP A 755 16.40 18.49 -30.78
C TRP A 755 15.37 17.41 -30.49
N ASN A 756 15.57 16.28 -31.15
CA ASN A 756 15.00 14.98 -30.81
C ASN A 756 16.05 14.10 -30.12
N MET A 757 15.59 13.08 -29.42
CA MET A 757 16.39 12.10 -28.69
C MET A 757 15.98 10.68 -29.06
N ALA A 758 16.91 9.86 -29.52
CA ALA A 758 16.76 8.40 -29.60
C ALA A 758 17.29 7.78 -28.31
N LEU A 759 16.52 6.88 -27.70
CA LEU A 759 16.82 6.18 -26.45
C LEU A 759 16.75 4.66 -26.67
N HIS A 760 17.78 3.92 -26.27
CA HIS A 760 17.81 2.45 -26.36
C HIS A 760 18.39 1.85 -25.06
N CYS A 761 17.58 1.07 -24.35
CA CYS A 761 17.90 0.43 -23.08
C CYS A 761 17.94 -1.10 -23.28
N LYS A 762 19.10 -1.75 -23.08
CA LYS A 762 19.28 -3.21 -23.28
C LYS A 762 20.49 -3.75 -22.52
N ASP A 763 20.39 -4.98 -22.01
CA ASP A 763 21.42 -5.77 -21.33
C ASP A 763 22.06 -5.10 -20.09
N SER A 764 23.09 -4.27 -20.26
CA SER A 764 23.70 -3.40 -19.21
C SER A 764 23.85 -1.94 -19.65
N GLN A 765 23.21 -1.54 -20.74
CA GLN A 765 23.42 -0.24 -21.40
C GLN A 765 22.13 0.56 -21.55
N ILE A 766 22.25 1.88 -21.34
CA ILE A 766 21.27 2.86 -21.82
C ILE A 766 22.00 3.82 -22.76
N LYS A 767 21.64 3.80 -24.04
CA LYS A 767 22.21 4.64 -25.10
C LYS A 767 21.28 5.78 -25.48
N VAL A 768 21.87 6.94 -25.73
CA VAL A 768 21.18 8.20 -25.98
C VAL A 768 21.86 8.95 -27.13
N THR A 769 21.12 9.25 -28.19
CA THR A 769 21.63 10.00 -29.36
C THR A 769 20.71 11.19 -29.62
N LEU A 770 21.25 12.41 -29.62
CA LEU A 770 20.50 13.58 -30.07
C LEU A 770 20.54 13.68 -31.59
N PHE A 771 19.42 14.07 -32.19
CA PHE A 771 19.33 14.29 -33.64
C PHE A 771 18.37 15.44 -34.00
N SER A 772 18.59 16.09 -35.13
CA SER A 772 17.80 17.22 -35.61
C SER A 772 17.89 17.37 -37.12
N ASN A 773 16.78 17.76 -37.73
CA ASN A 773 16.72 18.19 -39.14
C ASN A 773 16.69 19.73 -39.29
N VAL A 774 16.71 20.47 -38.17
CA VAL A 774 16.60 21.94 -38.12
C VAL A 774 17.93 22.59 -37.71
N VAL A 775 18.67 21.96 -36.81
CA VAL A 775 19.96 22.46 -36.31
C VAL A 775 21.08 22.14 -37.30
N LYS A 776 21.96 23.12 -37.59
CA LYS A 776 23.02 23.03 -38.61
C LYS A 776 24.30 22.29 -38.16
N LYS A 777 24.53 22.17 -36.85
CA LYS A 777 25.66 21.48 -36.21
C LYS A 777 25.35 21.23 -34.73
N VAL A 778 25.92 20.17 -34.15
CA VAL A 778 25.91 19.98 -32.69
C VAL A 778 26.85 21.01 -32.04
N GLU A 779 26.45 21.63 -30.93
CA GLU A 779 27.34 22.50 -30.14
C GLU A 779 27.70 21.90 -28.77
N GLU A 780 28.77 22.41 -28.16
CA GLU A 780 29.17 22.02 -26.80
C GLU A 780 28.05 22.35 -25.79
N GLY A 781 27.71 21.37 -24.97
CA GLY A 781 26.64 21.45 -23.98
C GLY A 781 25.20 21.35 -24.50
N ASP A 782 24.94 21.15 -25.81
CA ASP A 782 23.57 20.91 -26.31
C ASP A 782 22.92 19.66 -25.65
N GLY A 783 23.71 18.64 -25.28
CA GLY A 783 23.23 17.44 -24.58
C GLY A 783 23.35 17.48 -23.04
N TYR A 784 23.93 18.54 -22.46
CA TYR A 784 24.26 18.57 -21.03
C TYR A 784 23.05 18.36 -20.11
N MET A 785 21.96 19.09 -20.36
CA MET A 785 20.76 18.97 -19.52
C MET A 785 19.99 17.67 -19.77
N VAL A 786 20.01 17.15 -21.00
CA VAL A 786 19.40 15.84 -21.33
C VAL A 786 20.06 14.73 -20.52
N ARG A 787 21.39 14.73 -20.43
CA ARG A 787 22.15 13.82 -19.55
C ARG A 787 21.71 13.97 -18.09
N VAL A 788 21.63 15.19 -17.55
CA VAL A 788 21.25 15.44 -16.14
C VAL A 788 19.82 14.95 -15.83
N ILE A 789 18.87 15.15 -16.74
CA ILE A 789 17.50 14.66 -16.59
C ILE A 789 17.47 13.12 -16.60
N LEU A 790 18.17 12.48 -17.55
CA LEU A 790 18.26 11.02 -17.62
C LEU A 790 19.00 10.41 -16.41
N GLU A 791 20.07 11.05 -15.91
CA GLU A 791 20.72 10.67 -14.65
C GLU A 791 19.74 10.68 -13.48
N THR A 792 18.91 11.72 -13.40
CA THR A 792 17.88 11.86 -12.35
C THR A 792 16.81 10.77 -12.49
N ILE A 793 16.32 10.51 -13.70
CA ILE A 793 15.36 9.42 -14.00
C ILE A 793 15.92 8.06 -13.58
N ILE A 794 17.13 7.71 -14.06
CA ILE A 794 17.79 6.43 -13.77
C ILE A 794 17.96 6.25 -12.26
N GLN A 795 18.52 7.25 -11.57
CA GLN A 795 18.75 7.18 -10.12
C GLN A 795 17.45 7.08 -9.32
N ALA A 796 16.39 7.78 -9.74
CA ALA A 796 15.08 7.73 -9.08
C ALA A 796 14.38 6.37 -9.25
N THR A 797 14.35 5.82 -10.47
CA THR A 797 13.78 4.48 -10.75
C THR A 797 14.56 3.38 -10.00
N MET A 798 15.90 3.47 -9.94
CA MET A 798 16.73 2.56 -9.16
C MET A 798 16.46 2.67 -7.66
N LYS A 799 16.34 3.90 -7.11
CA LYS A 799 16.00 4.11 -5.70
C LYS A 799 14.62 3.53 -5.35
N ARG A 800 13.58 3.81 -6.16
CA ARG A 800 12.22 3.23 -6.00
C ARG A 800 12.19 1.70 -6.04
N SER A 801 13.17 1.09 -6.71
CA SER A 801 13.21 -0.37 -6.91
C SER A 801 14.18 -1.09 -5.95
N HIS A 802 14.70 -0.42 -4.91
CA HIS A 802 15.71 -0.95 -3.97
C HIS A 802 17.05 -1.31 -4.62
N GLN A 803 17.38 -0.66 -5.73
CA GLN A 803 18.56 -0.90 -6.59
C GLN A 803 19.50 0.31 -6.65
N GLY A 804 19.32 1.30 -5.76
CA GLY A 804 20.09 2.56 -5.75
C GLY A 804 21.59 2.43 -5.45
N HIS A 805 22.08 1.22 -5.17
CA HIS A 805 23.50 0.91 -5.03
C HIS A 805 24.20 0.71 -6.40
N LEU A 806 23.47 0.27 -7.43
CA LEU A 806 23.99 0.00 -8.78
C LEU A 806 24.62 1.25 -9.39
N ARG A 807 25.74 1.10 -10.11
CA ARG A 807 26.54 2.23 -10.63
C ARG A 807 26.83 2.07 -12.11
N PHE A 808 26.73 3.17 -12.84
CA PHE A 808 27.13 3.26 -14.23
C PHE A 808 28.36 4.15 -14.42
N ASP A 809 29.14 3.85 -15.45
CA ASP A 809 30.17 4.71 -16.00
C ASP A 809 29.74 5.23 -17.38
N TYR A 810 30.24 6.38 -17.79
CA TYR A 810 29.89 6.99 -19.07
C TYR A 810 30.84 6.58 -20.19
N TYR A 811 30.28 6.28 -21.35
CA TYR A 811 31.01 6.00 -22.59
C TYR A 811 30.39 6.80 -23.75
N VAL A 812 31.17 6.97 -24.81
CA VAL A 812 30.72 7.61 -26.07
C VAL A 812 30.96 6.66 -27.23
N SER A 813 29.99 6.55 -28.16
CA SER A 813 30.11 5.70 -29.35
C SER A 813 29.45 6.31 -30.61
N ASP A 814 29.61 5.62 -31.74
CA ASP A 814 29.06 6.01 -33.06
C ASP A 814 27.66 5.46 -33.34
N ASP A 815 27.27 4.32 -32.75
CA ASP A 815 25.95 3.71 -32.98
C ASP A 815 24.98 4.02 -31.82
N PHE A 816 23.72 4.28 -32.15
CA PHE A 816 22.62 4.43 -31.19
C PHE A 816 22.16 3.05 -30.65
N GLN A 817 22.46 1.99 -31.39
CA GLN A 817 22.06 0.62 -31.05
C GLN A 817 22.97 0.01 -29.97
N VAL A 818 22.41 -0.64 -28.96
CA VAL A 818 23.17 -1.52 -28.05
C VAL A 818 23.61 -2.78 -28.81
N LYS A 819 24.93 -3.06 -28.80
CA LYS A 819 25.57 -4.17 -29.50
C LYS A 819 26.67 -4.78 -28.62
N ASN A 820 26.80 -6.11 -28.66
CA ASN A 820 27.67 -6.86 -27.74
C ASN A 820 29.17 -6.54 -27.92
N ASP A 821 29.60 -6.31 -29.16
CA ASP A 821 31.02 -6.23 -29.55
C ASP A 821 31.43 -4.82 -30.02
N GLU A 822 30.83 -3.76 -29.45
CA GLU A 822 31.04 -2.39 -29.90
C GLU A 822 32.25 -1.69 -29.26
N SER A 823 33.07 -1.01 -30.08
CA SER A 823 34.12 -0.12 -29.59
C SER A 823 33.52 1.17 -29.04
N MET A 824 33.66 1.39 -27.73
CA MET A 824 33.17 2.58 -27.03
C MET A 824 34.28 3.28 -26.26
N VAL A 825 34.31 4.61 -26.31
CA VAL A 825 35.34 5.43 -25.63
C VAL A 825 34.85 5.82 -24.24
N LYS A 826 35.55 5.35 -23.19
CA LYS A 826 35.22 5.72 -21.80
C LYS A 826 35.47 7.21 -21.53
N VAL A 827 34.52 7.88 -20.90
CA VAL A 827 34.67 9.26 -20.46
C VAL A 827 35.44 9.28 -19.13
N LEU A 828 36.61 9.93 -19.12
CA LEU A 828 37.38 10.14 -17.90
C LEU A 828 36.73 11.23 -17.03
N THR A 829 36.84 11.10 -15.71
CA THR A 829 36.04 11.88 -14.74
C THR A 829 36.30 13.39 -14.82
N THR A 830 35.27 14.17 -14.46
CA THR A 830 35.14 15.62 -14.69
C THR A 830 36.32 16.47 -14.20
N THR A 831 37.08 15.98 -13.21
CA THR A 831 38.29 16.62 -12.68
C THR A 831 39.44 16.65 -13.70
N GLN A 832 39.60 15.59 -14.51
CA GLN A 832 40.66 15.48 -15.53
C GLN A 832 40.31 16.22 -16.81
N VAL A 833 39.03 16.35 -17.15
CA VAL A 833 38.54 17.08 -18.34
C VAL A 833 39.03 18.54 -18.36
N LYS A 834 39.20 19.17 -17.19
CA LYS A 834 39.76 20.53 -17.08
C LYS A 834 41.25 20.65 -17.43
N SER A 835 41.99 19.54 -17.46
CA SER A 835 43.45 19.50 -17.71
C SER A 835 43.84 18.98 -19.10
N MET A 836 42.91 18.37 -19.85
CA MET A 836 43.20 17.82 -21.18
C MET A 836 42.88 18.81 -22.31
N SER A 837 43.91 19.43 -22.86
CA SER A 837 43.76 20.28 -24.05
C SER A 837 43.43 19.46 -25.31
N ARG A 838 42.33 19.83 -25.99
CA ARG A 838 42.04 19.55 -27.43
C ARG A 838 41.68 18.11 -27.88
N ARG A 839 41.28 17.17 -27.00
CA ARG A 839 40.66 15.88 -27.41
C ARG A 839 39.60 15.43 -26.39
N SER A 840 38.34 15.10 -26.72
CA SER A 840 37.61 15.19 -28.02
C SER A 840 36.38 16.13 -27.92
N THR A 841 35.92 16.61 -29.08
CA THR A 841 34.70 17.43 -29.24
C THR A 841 33.43 16.75 -28.76
N ASP A 842 33.41 15.42 -28.74
CA ASP A 842 32.19 14.62 -28.70
C ASP A 842 31.69 14.46 -27.26
N THR A 843 32.62 14.44 -26.31
CA THR A 843 32.32 14.51 -24.87
C THR A 843 31.83 15.88 -24.45
N ALA A 844 32.29 16.96 -25.11
CA ALA A 844 31.89 18.33 -24.79
C ALA A 844 30.40 18.60 -25.06
N VAL A 845 29.75 17.86 -25.96
CA VAL A 845 28.29 17.91 -26.17
C VAL A 845 27.51 17.57 -24.89
N TRP A 846 28.00 16.59 -24.13
CA TRP A 846 27.29 15.98 -22.99
C TRP A 846 27.77 16.47 -21.61
N PHE A 847 29.03 16.89 -21.49
CA PHE A 847 29.65 17.22 -20.20
C PHE A 847 30.03 18.71 -20.02
N THR A 848 30.01 19.53 -21.07
CA THR A 848 30.24 20.98 -20.94
C THR A 848 28.96 21.70 -20.51
N VAL A 849 28.99 22.41 -19.38
CA VAL A 849 27.95 23.41 -19.07
C VAL A 849 28.07 24.54 -20.07
N ARG A 850 27.07 24.69 -20.96
CA ARG A 850 27.01 25.82 -21.91
C ARG A 850 26.90 27.12 -21.12
N LYS A 851 27.96 27.91 -21.09
CA LYS A 851 27.95 29.25 -20.46
C LYS A 851 26.87 30.09 -21.17
N GLN A 852 25.96 30.67 -20.39
CA GLN A 852 24.89 31.55 -20.91
C GLN A 852 25.50 32.62 -21.85
N MET A 853 24.81 32.94 -22.95
CA MET A 853 25.36 33.75 -24.05
C MET A 853 25.49 35.24 -23.71
N ALA A 854 26.36 35.57 -22.75
CA ALA A 854 26.67 36.93 -22.29
C ALA A 854 27.42 37.80 -23.34
N LYS A 855 27.31 37.47 -24.64
CA LYS A 855 27.95 38.15 -25.78
C LYS A 855 27.08 38.19 -27.05
N SER A 856 25.75 38.25 -26.93
CA SER A 856 24.90 38.78 -28.01
C SER A 856 24.84 40.31 -27.91
N SER A 857 25.84 40.99 -28.46
CA SER A 857 25.95 42.46 -28.49
C SER A 857 25.00 43.09 -29.53
N LEU A 858 23.70 42.88 -29.34
CA LEU A 858 22.62 43.52 -30.09
C LEU A 858 22.13 44.77 -29.36
N SER A 859 21.68 45.77 -30.12
CA SER A 859 21.20 47.07 -29.61
C SER A 859 19.77 46.98 -29.06
N VAL A 860 19.58 46.12 -28.04
CA VAL A 860 18.30 45.90 -27.34
C VAL A 860 17.66 47.25 -26.94
N PRO A 861 16.41 47.54 -27.33
CA PRO A 861 15.65 48.73 -26.93
C PRO A 861 15.56 48.93 -25.41
N GLN A 862 15.38 50.19 -24.97
CA GLN A 862 15.39 50.52 -23.54
C GLN A 862 14.18 49.97 -22.76
N SER A 863 13.05 49.76 -23.45
CA SER A 863 11.88 49.00 -22.98
C SER A 863 12.26 47.55 -22.65
N GLU A 864 12.84 46.83 -23.62
CA GLU A 864 13.30 45.44 -23.44
C GLU A 864 14.39 45.30 -22.38
N ARG A 865 15.35 46.24 -22.29
CA ARG A 865 16.37 46.25 -21.21
C ARG A 865 15.75 46.37 -19.82
N THR A 866 14.56 46.94 -19.72
CA THR A 866 13.81 47.06 -18.47
C THR A 866 13.00 45.79 -18.20
N LEU A 867 12.38 45.22 -19.25
CA LEU A 867 11.70 43.92 -19.20
C LEU A 867 12.64 42.80 -18.72
N LEU A 868 13.80 42.64 -19.36
CA LEU A 868 14.77 41.56 -19.11
C LEU A 868 15.28 41.51 -17.66
N LYS A 869 15.20 42.60 -16.91
CA LYS A 869 15.72 42.70 -15.53
C LYS A 869 14.69 42.39 -14.44
N ARG A 870 13.40 42.46 -14.73
CA ARG A 870 12.33 42.24 -13.73
C ARG A 870 11.77 40.83 -13.76
N CYS A 871 11.09 40.45 -12.69
CA CYS A 871 10.27 39.25 -12.64
C CYS A 871 9.02 39.37 -13.53
N PRO A 872 8.50 38.26 -14.08
CA PRO A 872 7.17 38.20 -14.69
C PRO A 872 6.05 38.51 -13.67
N THR A 873 4.98 39.13 -14.15
CA THR A 873 3.71 39.24 -13.39
C THR A 873 2.91 37.93 -13.47
N PRO A 874 1.87 37.70 -12.63
CA PRO A 874 1.11 36.45 -12.66
C PRO A 874 0.50 36.08 -14.02
N ARG A 875 -0.05 37.07 -14.74
CA ARG A 875 -0.53 36.88 -16.13
C ARG A 875 0.61 36.53 -17.09
N GLU A 876 1.78 37.15 -16.95
CA GLU A 876 2.94 36.86 -17.80
C GLU A 876 3.56 35.48 -17.51
N VAL A 877 3.46 34.97 -16.27
CA VAL A 877 3.81 33.57 -15.94
C VAL A 877 2.98 32.58 -16.75
N ILE A 878 1.69 32.84 -16.96
CA ILE A 878 0.82 31.99 -17.78
C ILE A 878 1.25 32.01 -19.25
N ARG A 879 1.72 33.15 -19.79
CA ARG A 879 2.27 33.21 -21.16
C ARG A 879 3.59 32.46 -21.28
N ILE A 880 4.45 32.51 -20.26
CA ILE A 880 5.67 31.68 -20.23
C ILE A 880 5.29 30.20 -20.27
N ALA A 881 4.37 29.74 -19.41
CA ALA A 881 3.90 28.35 -19.39
C ALA A 881 3.28 27.90 -20.74
N LYS A 882 2.46 28.76 -21.36
CA LYS A 882 1.82 28.59 -22.68
C LYS A 882 2.84 28.34 -23.79
N TYR A 883 3.97 29.03 -23.79
CA TYR A 883 5.05 28.87 -24.78
C TYR A 883 6.07 27.77 -24.41
N VAL A 884 6.18 27.37 -23.14
CA VAL A 884 7.09 26.29 -22.69
C VAL A 884 6.56 24.91 -23.06
N GLY A 885 5.25 24.66 -22.88
CA GLY A 885 4.56 23.45 -23.31
C GLY A 885 5.31 22.14 -23.00
N ASN A 886 5.39 21.24 -23.97
CA ASN A 886 6.08 19.94 -23.81
C ASN A 886 7.62 20.06 -23.62
N THR A 887 8.21 21.26 -23.75
CA THR A 887 9.65 21.51 -23.54
C THR A 887 10.02 21.88 -22.09
N TYR A 888 9.05 22.20 -21.22
CA TYR A 888 9.00 21.45 -19.96
C TYR A 888 10.25 21.29 -19.09
N THR A 889 10.52 20.01 -18.88
CA THR A 889 11.65 19.37 -18.22
C THR A 889 12.98 20.01 -18.60
N LEU A 890 13.18 20.36 -19.88
CA LEU A 890 14.40 20.99 -20.35
C LEU A 890 14.46 22.48 -19.97
N PHE A 891 13.37 23.22 -20.16
CA PHE A 891 13.27 24.65 -19.83
C PHE A 891 13.55 24.91 -18.33
N PHE A 892 12.87 24.19 -17.44
CA PHE A 892 13.03 24.39 -15.98
C PHE A 892 14.44 24.03 -15.49
N GLY A 893 15.05 22.98 -16.06
CA GLY A 893 16.44 22.63 -15.77
C GLY A 893 17.46 23.68 -16.23
N ILE A 894 17.20 24.41 -17.33
CA ILE A 894 18.09 25.47 -17.84
C ILE A 894 18.01 26.75 -16.99
N ILE A 895 16.82 27.12 -16.51
CA ILE A 895 16.66 28.27 -15.59
C ILE A 895 17.06 27.95 -14.14
N GLY A 896 17.53 26.73 -13.89
CA GLY A 896 18.21 26.34 -12.65
C GLY A 896 17.37 25.56 -11.64
N MET A 897 16.12 25.17 -11.95
CA MET A 897 15.34 24.32 -11.06
C MET A 897 15.94 22.92 -10.94
N ASN A 898 15.78 22.29 -9.78
CA ASN A 898 16.10 20.89 -9.58
C ASN A 898 15.03 20.00 -10.23
N GLU A 899 15.42 19.05 -11.09
CA GLU A 899 14.49 18.13 -11.77
C GLU A 899 13.62 17.33 -10.78
N VAL A 900 14.13 16.90 -9.63
CA VAL A 900 13.31 16.22 -8.61
C VAL A 900 12.22 17.16 -8.08
N ARG A 901 12.53 18.45 -7.89
CA ARG A 901 11.56 19.45 -7.43
C ARG A 901 10.50 19.77 -8.49
N VAL A 902 10.90 19.90 -9.75
CA VAL A 902 9.97 20.07 -10.90
C VAL A 902 8.95 18.93 -10.93
N GLN A 903 9.42 17.69 -10.75
CA GLN A 903 8.57 16.50 -10.84
C GLN A 903 7.72 16.30 -9.58
N GLN A 904 8.22 16.64 -8.38
CA GLN A 904 7.40 16.72 -7.16
C GLN A 904 6.24 17.70 -7.30
N LEU A 905 6.51 18.91 -7.82
CA LEU A 905 5.47 19.91 -8.09
C LEU A 905 4.47 19.40 -9.12
N ARG A 906 4.94 18.74 -10.19
CA ARG A 906 4.07 18.09 -11.17
C ARG A 906 3.16 17.04 -10.53
N GLU A 907 3.71 16.11 -9.74
CA GLU A 907 2.94 15.08 -9.04
C GLU A 907 1.88 15.69 -8.10
N GLN A 908 2.26 16.70 -7.32
CA GLN A 908 1.39 17.43 -6.39
C GLN A 908 0.18 18.05 -7.12
N PHE A 909 0.40 18.72 -8.24
CA PHE A 909 -0.63 19.48 -8.94
C PHE A 909 -1.45 18.63 -9.93
N GLU A 910 -0.84 17.67 -10.64
CA GLU A 910 -1.53 16.82 -11.62
C GLU A 910 -2.35 15.70 -10.97
N HIS A 911 -1.85 15.07 -9.89
CA HIS A 911 -2.56 13.97 -9.22
C HIS A 911 -3.32 14.45 -7.97
N GLY A 912 -2.70 15.30 -7.15
CA GLY A 912 -3.31 15.81 -5.92
C GLY A 912 -4.43 16.82 -6.19
N GLN A 913 -4.12 17.93 -6.87
CA GLN A 913 -5.11 18.96 -7.22
C GLN A 913 -5.89 18.68 -8.52
N ARG A 914 -5.53 17.62 -9.26
CA ARG A 914 -6.17 17.22 -10.53
C ARG A 914 -6.18 18.32 -11.61
N LEU A 915 -5.20 19.22 -11.59
CA LEU A 915 -5.06 20.33 -12.54
C LEU A 915 -4.81 19.84 -13.97
N ASP A 916 -5.07 20.72 -14.95
CA ASP A 916 -4.62 20.50 -16.33
C ASP A 916 -3.14 20.84 -16.52
N PHE A 917 -2.53 20.34 -17.60
CA PHE A 917 -1.09 20.43 -17.81
C PHE A 917 -0.59 21.89 -17.86
N LEU A 918 -1.33 22.81 -18.50
CA LEU A 918 -0.94 24.23 -18.54
C LEU A 918 -0.99 24.88 -17.16
N SER A 919 -1.98 24.51 -16.33
CA SER A 919 -2.10 24.97 -14.95
C SER A 919 -0.97 24.42 -14.07
N VAL A 920 -0.55 23.17 -14.29
CA VAL A 920 0.64 22.58 -13.66
C VAL A 920 1.92 23.33 -14.08
N LEU A 921 2.10 23.62 -15.38
CA LEU A 921 3.26 24.39 -15.85
C LEU A 921 3.28 25.82 -15.30
N ALA A 922 2.12 26.48 -15.17
CA ALA A 922 2.00 27.78 -14.52
C ALA A 922 2.39 27.69 -13.04
N ARG A 923 1.85 26.72 -12.29
CA ARG A 923 2.20 26.45 -10.88
C ARG A 923 3.71 26.19 -10.68
N ILE A 924 4.35 25.41 -11.54
CA ILE A 924 5.82 25.18 -11.49
C ILE A 924 6.59 26.49 -11.78
N THR A 925 6.11 27.30 -12.73
CA THR A 925 6.73 28.59 -13.05
C THR A 925 6.57 29.63 -11.93
N PHE A 926 5.48 29.57 -11.14
CA PHE A 926 5.35 30.32 -9.89
C PHE A 926 6.33 29.82 -8.84
N ALA A 927 6.42 28.51 -8.60
CA ALA A 927 7.41 27.96 -7.66
C ALA A 927 8.86 28.39 -8.01
N TRP A 928 9.21 28.46 -9.30
CA TRP A 928 10.47 29.04 -9.76
C TRP A 928 10.60 30.54 -9.42
N LYS A 929 9.56 31.34 -9.70
CA LYS A 929 9.52 32.77 -9.35
C LYS A 929 9.80 33.00 -7.86
N ASP A 930 9.25 32.15 -7.01
CA ASP A 930 9.27 32.33 -5.56
C ASP A 930 10.52 31.73 -4.90
N GLU A 931 11.04 30.60 -5.40
CA GLU A 931 12.33 30.02 -4.97
C GLU A 931 13.53 30.92 -5.35
N PHE A 932 13.48 31.61 -6.49
CA PHE A 932 14.60 32.40 -7.01
C PHE A 932 14.41 33.93 -6.86
N GLY A 933 13.21 34.41 -6.55
CA GLY A 933 12.87 35.82 -6.34
C GLY A 933 13.36 36.72 -7.48
N ASN A 934 14.08 37.80 -7.15
CA ASN A 934 14.65 38.74 -8.13
C ASN A 934 15.59 38.11 -9.19
N LYS A 935 16.05 36.86 -8.99
CA LYS A 935 16.82 36.11 -10.00
C LYS A 935 15.93 35.46 -11.06
N ALA A 936 14.65 35.20 -10.76
CA ALA A 936 13.64 34.74 -11.70
C ALA A 936 13.14 35.91 -12.55
N ASN A 937 13.96 36.32 -13.51
CA ASN A 937 13.70 37.45 -14.41
C ASN A 937 13.73 37.03 -15.88
N PHE A 938 13.21 37.91 -16.75
CA PHE A 938 13.08 37.62 -18.19
C PHE A 938 14.42 37.34 -18.91
N MET A 939 15.58 37.71 -18.35
CA MET A 939 16.87 37.27 -18.89
C MET A 939 17.06 35.74 -18.78
N GLN A 940 16.62 35.11 -17.68
CA GLN A 940 16.68 33.65 -17.55
C GLN A 940 15.68 32.97 -18.49
N VAL A 941 14.45 33.50 -18.58
CA VAL A 941 13.42 33.04 -19.54
C VAL A 941 13.98 33.10 -20.96
N LYS A 942 14.53 34.25 -21.37
CA LYS A 942 15.19 34.44 -22.66
C LYS A 942 16.29 33.41 -22.92
N ASN A 943 17.22 33.23 -21.98
CA ASN A 943 18.34 32.30 -22.14
C ASN A 943 17.86 30.85 -22.35
N ALA A 944 16.79 30.43 -21.67
CA ALA A 944 16.21 29.11 -21.85
C ALA A 944 15.40 28.97 -23.15
N PHE A 945 14.65 30.00 -23.54
CA PHE A 945 13.96 30.04 -24.84
C PHE A 945 14.95 29.94 -26.00
N GLU A 946 16.05 30.72 -25.97
CA GLU A 946 17.12 30.65 -26.97
C GLU A 946 17.81 29.28 -27.00
N PHE A 947 18.00 28.61 -25.84
CA PHE A 947 18.59 27.27 -25.79
C PHE A 947 17.64 26.22 -26.38
N CYS A 948 16.35 26.26 -26.01
CA CYS A 948 15.32 25.30 -26.45
C CYS A 948 14.84 25.53 -27.90
N GLY A 949 15.00 26.75 -28.43
CA GLY A 949 14.42 27.17 -29.71
C GLY A 949 12.93 27.51 -29.62
N LEU A 950 12.46 27.95 -28.45
CA LEU A 950 11.08 28.42 -28.27
C LEU A 950 10.90 29.82 -28.85
N ASP A 951 9.68 30.15 -29.28
CA ASP A 951 9.38 31.47 -29.85
C ASP A 951 9.38 32.58 -28.78
N LEU A 952 10.51 33.29 -28.71
CA LEU A 952 10.69 34.45 -27.85
C LEU A 952 9.98 35.70 -28.41
N THR A 953 9.76 35.76 -29.73
CA THR A 953 9.16 36.92 -30.40
C THR A 953 7.68 36.99 -30.08
N GLY A 954 6.93 35.90 -30.35
CA GLY A 954 5.52 35.79 -30.00
C GLY A 954 5.27 35.97 -28.50
N LEU A 955 6.12 35.40 -27.63
CA LEU A 955 6.03 35.64 -26.19
C LEU A 955 6.14 37.14 -25.83
N PHE A 956 7.07 37.88 -26.44
CA PHE A 956 7.22 39.32 -26.19
C PHE A 956 6.12 40.17 -26.84
N GLU A 957 5.54 39.72 -27.94
CA GLU A 957 4.35 40.31 -28.55
C GLU A 957 3.11 40.12 -27.67
N ASP A 958 2.81 38.90 -27.21
CA ASP A 958 1.74 38.59 -26.24
C ASP A 958 1.86 39.46 -24.97
N ILE A 959 3.08 39.55 -24.40
CA ILE A 959 3.39 40.35 -23.21
C ILE A 959 3.24 41.87 -23.47
N THR A 960 3.26 42.30 -24.73
CA THR A 960 3.03 43.70 -25.13
C THR A 960 1.55 43.96 -25.41
N GLN A 961 0.83 43.01 -26.02
CA GLN A 961 -0.62 43.08 -26.24
C GLN A 961 -1.39 43.13 -24.91
N LEU A 962 -0.94 42.35 -23.90
CA LEU A 962 -1.42 42.37 -22.51
C LEU A 962 -1.49 43.77 -21.85
N LYS A 963 -0.79 44.76 -22.39
CA LYS A 963 -0.74 46.15 -21.87
C LYS A 963 -1.60 47.13 -22.67
N ASN A 964 -2.16 46.68 -23.80
CA ASN A 964 -2.87 47.49 -24.80
C ASN A 964 -4.31 47.01 -25.05
N ASP A 965 -4.75 45.94 -24.37
CA ASP A 965 -5.92 45.14 -24.75
C ASP A 965 -7.23 45.94 -24.91
N ARG A 966 -7.73 45.97 -26.16
CA ARG A 966 -9.01 46.56 -26.59
C ARG A 966 -9.68 45.69 -27.66
N ILE A 967 -10.02 44.46 -27.31
CA ILE A 967 -10.75 43.54 -28.19
C ILE A 967 -12.17 44.09 -28.47
N SER A 968 -12.59 44.11 -29.74
CA SER A 968 -13.91 44.65 -30.14
C SER A 968 -15.06 43.88 -29.49
N PRO A 969 -16.17 44.53 -29.08
CA PRO A 969 -17.38 43.85 -28.62
C PRO A 969 -18.07 43.02 -29.71
N GLU A 970 -17.74 43.19 -30.98
CA GLU A 970 -18.53 42.70 -32.11
C GLU A 970 -18.28 41.20 -32.43
N ASP A 971 -17.08 40.68 -32.13
CA ASP A 971 -16.65 39.32 -32.48
C ASP A 971 -17.33 38.19 -31.67
N LEU A 972 -18.08 38.54 -30.63
CA LEU A 972 -18.60 37.60 -29.62
C LEU A 972 -19.89 36.86 -30.02
N GLY A 973 -20.62 37.35 -31.03
CA GLY A 973 -21.85 36.71 -31.51
C GLY A 973 -22.98 36.61 -30.48
N ILE A 974 -22.96 37.50 -29.47
CA ILE A 974 -23.99 37.67 -28.43
C ILE A 974 -24.21 39.18 -28.15
N PRO A 975 -25.44 39.63 -27.79
CA PRO A 975 -25.73 41.03 -27.48
C PRO A 975 -24.82 41.64 -26.39
N ALA A 976 -24.47 42.92 -26.55
CA ALA A 976 -23.64 43.65 -25.59
C ALA A 976 -24.22 43.70 -24.17
N SER A 977 -25.56 43.62 -24.03
CA SER A 977 -26.25 43.48 -22.75
C SER A 977 -25.90 42.18 -22.01
N ILE A 978 -25.73 41.07 -22.74
CA ILE A 978 -25.28 39.79 -22.17
C ILE A 978 -23.77 39.83 -21.91
N GLN A 979 -22.98 40.36 -22.85
CA GLN A 979 -21.52 40.48 -22.71
C GLN A 979 -21.12 41.23 -21.43
N ASN A 980 -21.79 42.34 -21.14
CA ASN A 980 -21.53 43.21 -19.99
C ASN A 980 -22.35 42.83 -18.74
N SER A 981 -23.09 41.72 -18.77
CA SER A 981 -23.75 41.18 -17.58
C SER A 981 -22.82 40.25 -16.79
N ARG A 982 -23.12 40.04 -15.51
CA ARG A 982 -22.49 39.01 -14.67
C ARG A 982 -23.04 37.60 -14.99
N PRO A 983 -22.33 36.53 -14.58
CA PRO A 983 -22.92 35.20 -14.46
C PRO A 983 -24.22 35.21 -13.63
N LEU A 984 -25.20 34.41 -14.03
CA LEU A 984 -26.40 34.14 -13.22
C LEU A 984 -26.14 32.98 -12.27
N GLU A 985 -26.85 32.95 -11.15
CA GLU A 985 -26.66 31.93 -10.10
C GLU A 985 -26.93 30.50 -10.61
N GLU A 986 -27.92 30.35 -11.51
CA GLU A 986 -28.22 29.12 -12.24
C GLU A 986 -27.09 28.66 -13.19
N GLU A 987 -26.32 29.61 -13.75
CA GLU A 987 -25.21 29.32 -14.68
C GLU A 987 -23.92 28.95 -13.95
N ILE A 988 -23.75 29.35 -12.69
CA ILE A 988 -22.49 29.16 -11.92
C ILE A 988 -22.05 27.69 -11.91
N SER A 989 -22.98 26.74 -11.87
CA SER A 989 -22.65 25.30 -11.91
C SER A 989 -22.14 24.85 -13.28
N ASP A 990 -22.79 25.23 -14.38
CA ASP A 990 -22.35 24.92 -15.75
C ASP A 990 -21.02 25.62 -16.07
N ILE A 991 -20.84 26.87 -15.66
CA ILE A 991 -19.57 27.61 -15.76
C ILE A 991 -18.45 26.91 -14.98
N SER A 992 -18.76 26.36 -13.79
CA SER A 992 -17.79 25.60 -13.01
C SER A 992 -17.33 24.33 -13.73
N MET A 993 -18.21 23.67 -14.50
CA MET A 993 -17.85 22.52 -15.35
C MET A 993 -17.10 22.92 -16.63
N ILE A 994 -17.32 24.14 -17.15
CA ILE A 994 -16.58 24.71 -18.29
C ILE A 994 -15.11 25.00 -17.92
N ILE A 995 -14.88 25.53 -16.71
CA ILE A 995 -13.56 25.84 -16.13
C ILE A 995 -12.83 24.56 -15.69
N LEU A 996 -13.47 23.78 -14.81
CA LEU A 996 -12.99 22.52 -14.23
C LEU A 996 -11.47 22.55 -13.90
N LYS A 997 -10.66 21.71 -14.56
CA LYS A 997 -9.22 21.52 -14.26
C LYS A 997 -8.33 22.75 -14.56
N ALA A 998 -8.87 23.77 -15.22
CA ALA A 998 -8.16 24.98 -15.62
C ALA A 998 -8.31 26.14 -14.62
N TYR A 999 -8.96 25.92 -13.47
CA TYR A 999 -9.37 27.01 -12.56
C TYR A 999 -8.20 27.92 -12.16
N PHE A 1000 -7.03 27.36 -11.86
CA PHE A 1000 -5.86 28.14 -11.44
C PHE A 1000 -5.48 29.23 -12.47
N ILE A 1001 -5.33 28.86 -13.75
CA ILE A 1001 -4.96 29.82 -14.80
C ILE A 1001 -6.13 30.77 -15.11
N VAL A 1002 -7.38 30.29 -15.10
CA VAL A 1002 -8.55 31.14 -15.37
C VAL A 1002 -8.72 32.20 -14.29
N PHE A 1003 -8.58 31.87 -13.00
CA PHE A 1003 -8.76 32.85 -11.92
C PHE A 1003 -7.60 33.85 -11.81
N VAL A 1004 -6.37 33.46 -12.14
CA VAL A 1004 -5.25 34.41 -12.28
C VAL A 1004 -5.45 35.36 -13.46
N GLU A 1005 -6.00 34.90 -14.60
CA GLU A 1005 -6.42 35.80 -15.68
C GLU A 1005 -7.56 36.73 -15.25
N LEU A 1006 -8.47 36.28 -14.38
CA LEU A 1006 -9.52 37.09 -13.77
C LEU A 1006 -9.05 37.99 -12.60
N ASN A 1007 -7.72 38.13 -12.42
CA ASN A 1007 -7.08 38.96 -11.38
C ASN A 1007 -7.35 38.54 -9.92
N ILE A 1008 -7.81 37.30 -9.67
CA ILE A 1008 -7.79 36.73 -8.33
C ILE A 1008 -6.34 36.48 -7.93
N THR A 1009 -5.97 36.83 -6.70
CA THR A 1009 -4.60 36.66 -6.22
C THR A 1009 -4.32 35.19 -5.90
N ILE A 1010 -3.04 34.81 -5.95
CA ILE A 1010 -2.62 33.41 -5.74
C ILE A 1010 -2.94 32.97 -4.31
N GLU A 1011 -2.77 33.89 -3.35
CA GLU A 1011 -3.11 33.70 -1.94
C GLU A 1011 -4.60 33.38 -1.75
N THR A 1012 -5.50 34.07 -2.46
CA THR A 1012 -6.95 33.78 -2.42
C THR A 1012 -7.28 32.40 -3.02
N ILE A 1013 -6.58 31.97 -4.07
CA ILE A 1013 -6.78 30.64 -4.66
C ILE A 1013 -6.24 29.55 -3.71
N GLU A 1014 -5.06 29.74 -3.12
CA GLU A 1014 -4.45 28.77 -2.20
C GLU A 1014 -5.24 28.62 -0.89
N LEU A 1015 -5.75 29.71 -0.32
CA LEU A 1015 -6.68 29.65 0.81
C LEU A 1015 -7.96 28.90 0.44
N ALA A 1016 -8.51 29.16 -0.76
CA ALA A 1016 -9.69 28.46 -1.22
C ALA A 1016 -9.46 26.95 -1.42
N GLU A 1017 -8.29 26.57 -1.95
CA GLU A 1017 -7.83 25.17 -2.12
C GLU A 1017 -7.65 24.45 -0.77
N MET A 1018 -7.17 25.15 0.27
CA MET A 1018 -7.03 24.58 1.63
C MET A 1018 -8.39 24.25 2.27
N ASP A 1019 -9.37 25.14 2.11
CA ASP A 1019 -10.72 24.98 2.67
C ASP A 1019 -11.57 23.90 1.95
N ARG A 1020 -11.34 23.64 0.66
CA ARG A 1020 -12.32 23.00 -0.24
C ARG A 1020 -11.75 21.82 -1.01
N SER A 1021 -11.99 20.61 -0.50
CA SER A 1021 -11.58 19.33 -1.13
C SER A 1021 -12.30 18.99 -2.45
N LYS A 1022 -13.43 19.63 -2.76
CA LYS A 1022 -14.22 19.40 -3.99
C LYS A 1022 -13.96 20.50 -5.02
N ALA A 1023 -13.38 20.13 -6.17
CA ALA A 1023 -13.01 21.06 -7.23
C ALA A 1023 -14.18 21.92 -7.75
N LEU A 1024 -15.40 21.39 -7.87
CA LEU A 1024 -16.56 22.20 -8.29
C LEU A 1024 -16.93 23.26 -7.24
N ASP A 1025 -16.87 22.93 -5.95
CA ASP A 1025 -17.27 23.86 -4.89
C ASP A 1025 -16.18 24.91 -4.61
N LEU A 1026 -14.91 24.55 -4.84
CA LEU A 1026 -13.78 25.47 -5.00
C LEU A 1026 -14.03 26.50 -6.13
N ILE A 1027 -14.40 26.03 -7.33
CA ILE A 1027 -14.62 26.91 -8.49
C ILE A 1027 -15.84 27.81 -8.28
N LYS A 1028 -16.94 27.29 -7.72
CA LYS A 1028 -18.12 28.11 -7.34
C LYS A 1028 -17.75 29.21 -6.36
N TYR A 1029 -16.95 28.90 -5.33
CA TYR A 1029 -16.48 29.91 -4.38
C TYR A 1029 -15.61 30.98 -5.04
N LEU A 1030 -14.65 30.58 -5.90
CA LEU A 1030 -13.79 31.52 -6.62
C LEU A 1030 -14.55 32.37 -7.65
N LEU A 1031 -15.60 31.84 -8.29
CA LEU A 1031 -16.55 32.63 -9.09
C LEU A 1031 -17.29 33.67 -8.22
N GLY A 1032 -17.76 33.27 -7.04
CA GLY A 1032 -18.39 34.16 -6.07
C GLY A 1032 -17.46 35.29 -5.63
N GLN A 1033 -16.24 34.96 -5.17
CA GLN A 1033 -15.21 35.94 -4.78
C GLN A 1033 -14.84 36.89 -5.92
N TRP A 1034 -14.82 36.41 -7.17
CA TRP A 1034 -14.59 37.26 -8.34
C TRP A 1034 -15.74 38.26 -8.58
N VAL A 1035 -16.99 37.80 -8.51
CA VAL A 1035 -18.18 38.67 -8.63
C VAL A 1035 -18.28 39.68 -7.48
N GLU A 1036 -17.95 39.28 -6.25
CA GLU A 1036 -17.94 40.17 -5.08
C GLU A 1036 -16.83 41.23 -5.12
N THR A 1037 -15.62 40.84 -5.56
CA THR A 1037 -14.45 41.72 -5.64
C THR A 1037 -14.58 42.74 -6.77
N PHE A 1038 -14.94 42.27 -7.98
CA PHE A 1038 -14.90 43.10 -9.21
C PHE A 1038 -16.27 43.65 -9.64
N LYS A 1039 -17.37 43.16 -9.07
CA LYS A 1039 -18.73 43.72 -9.20
C LYS A 1039 -19.15 43.95 -10.66
N ASP A 1040 -19.27 45.20 -11.09
CA ASP A 1040 -19.72 45.56 -12.44
C ASP A 1040 -18.67 45.23 -13.53
N GLU A 1041 -17.42 44.97 -13.16
CA GLU A 1041 -16.38 44.47 -14.07
C GLU A 1041 -16.41 42.94 -14.23
N ALA A 1042 -17.09 42.21 -13.34
CA ALA A 1042 -17.16 40.74 -13.30
C ALA A 1042 -18.12 40.17 -14.37
N THR A 1043 -17.79 40.44 -15.64
CA THR A 1043 -18.67 40.27 -16.80
C THR A 1043 -18.43 38.98 -17.58
N ILE A 1044 -19.47 38.47 -18.25
CA ILE A 1044 -19.37 37.34 -19.19
C ILE A 1044 -18.26 37.57 -20.24
N ARG A 1045 -18.05 38.82 -20.68
CA ARG A 1045 -16.95 39.20 -21.58
C ARG A 1045 -15.57 38.96 -20.96
N GLN A 1046 -15.33 39.34 -19.70
CA GLN A 1046 -14.05 39.06 -19.04
C GLN A 1046 -13.83 37.55 -18.83
N LEU A 1047 -14.86 36.82 -18.42
CA LEU A 1047 -14.81 35.36 -18.28
C LEU A 1047 -14.50 34.66 -19.61
N TYR A 1048 -15.12 35.10 -20.70
CA TYR A 1048 -14.80 34.62 -22.05
C TYR A 1048 -13.35 34.91 -22.44
N LEU A 1049 -12.82 36.10 -22.16
CA LEU A 1049 -11.45 36.46 -22.50
C LEU A 1049 -10.42 35.61 -21.73
N ALA A 1050 -10.62 35.41 -20.42
CA ALA A 1050 -9.79 34.52 -19.62
C ALA A 1050 -9.82 33.07 -20.14
N LEU A 1051 -11.02 32.54 -20.43
CA LEU A 1051 -11.19 31.21 -21.02
C LEU A 1051 -10.58 31.07 -22.42
N LYS A 1052 -10.66 32.12 -23.26
CA LYS A 1052 -10.08 32.15 -24.61
C LYS A 1052 -8.56 32.12 -24.56
N GLU A 1053 -7.95 32.97 -23.72
CA GLU A 1053 -6.48 32.98 -23.54
C GLU A 1053 -5.96 31.65 -23.02
N CYS A 1054 -6.64 31.07 -22.02
CA CYS A 1054 -6.28 29.77 -21.45
C CYS A 1054 -6.49 28.60 -22.44
N LYS A 1055 -7.07 28.83 -23.63
CA LYS A 1055 -7.55 27.80 -24.58
C LYS A 1055 -8.51 26.80 -23.90
N ARG A 1056 -9.58 27.28 -23.27
CA ARG A 1056 -10.54 26.44 -22.51
C ARG A 1056 -12.00 26.76 -22.85
N ASN A 1057 -12.70 25.84 -23.51
CA ASN A 1057 -14.18 25.76 -23.58
C ASN A 1057 -14.97 27.07 -23.80
N TYR A 1058 -14.37 28.14 -24.32
CA TYR A 1058 -15.00 29.47 -24.42
C TYR A 1058 -16.20 29.48 -25.37
N THR A 1059 -16.23 28.57 -26.34
CA THR A 1059 -17.40 28.27 -27.18
C THR A 1059 -18.59 27.76 -26.36
N LYS A 1060 -18.36 26.84 -25.40
CA LYS A 1060 -19.41 26.31 -24.51
C LYS A 1060 -19.98 27.39 -23.58
N LEU A 1061 -19.16 28.37 -23.15
CA LEU A 1061 -19.68 29.53 -22.43
C LEU A 1061 -20.63 30.35 -23.31
N ILE A 1062 -20.28 30.57 -24.58
CA ILE A 1062 -21.15 31.28 -25.53
C ILE A 1062 -22.43 30.48 -25.83
N GLU A 1063 -22.35 29.16 -25.95
CA GLU A 1063 -23.52 28.27 -26.10
C GLU A 1063 -24.45 28.32 -24.87
N LEU A 1064 -23.87 28.35 -23.66
CA LEU A 1064 -24.59 28.49 -22.40
C LEU A 1064 -25.35 29.83 -22.33
N VAL A 1065 -24.64 30.97 -22.44
CA VAL A 1065 -25.27 32.30 -22.30
C VAL A 1065 -26.17 32.67 -23.48
N LYS A 1066 -26.06 31.99 -24.63
CA LYS A 1066 -27.03 32.11 -25.73
C LYS A 1066 -28.42 31.58 -25.35
N ARG A 1067 -28.54 30.69 -24.35
CA ARG A 1067 -29.86 30.25 -23.83
C ARG A 1067 -30.68 31.43 -23.30
N ARG A 1068 -30.03 32.50 -22.79
CA ARG A 1068 -30.67 33.77 -22.38
C ARG A 1068 -31.28 34.59 -23.54
N GLN A 1069 -31.29 34.08 -24.77
CA GLN A 1069 -31.95 34.66 -25.94
C GLN A 1069 -33.18 33.84 -26.38
N LEU A 1070 -33.45 32.72 -25.70
CA LEU A 1070 -34.56 31.79 -25.94
C LEU A 1070 -35.60 31.85 -24.80
N VAL A 1071 -35.45 32.83 -23.90
CA VAL A 1071 -36.27 33.16 -22.72
C VAL A 1071 -36.52 34.66 -22.74
#